data_AF-A0A409YX90-F1
#
_entry.id   AF-A0A409YX90-F1
#
_cell.length_a   1.000
_cell.length_b   1.000
_cell.length_c   1.000
_cell.angle_alpha   90.00
_cell.angle_beta   90.00
_cell.angle_gamma   90.00
#
_symmetry.space_group_name_H-M   'P 1'
#
loop_
_entity.id
_entity.type
_entity.pdbx_description
1 polymer ?
#
loop_
_entity_poly.entity_id
_entity_poly.type
_entity_poly.pdbx_seq_one_letter_code
_entity_poly.pdbx_strand_id
1 'polypeptide(L)'
;MPPAHGQLAALAELITQATKVVEAAYARTEKPYVPSLEDTEAHPLDDTIYDEELRKAVQTIEGACAQLSATVGKPSHTVVNRGMAVFEISCLNVILTFKIPDILQTKPEGMHISEIGEKSGLEARKIGRVLRLLSTRHIFTEVSENVFANNRLSIQYLSSNPLSSLNLHFTDEVAKSSAVLSDVLADKEWGHSYSPCHTPFNKYSGYAEPLFVYFEGATPRGAELGARFGLGMMGWGKATEAEAVIDLFPWKDLPQGTSVVDVGGGIGNVTMQLAKKYPTLQLKLQDLPERIVQAKNEVWPEKCPEAIAEQRIEFKALDFFAETPIPNCDIYYLKNIMQAESIKILQGVRKAMGPNSRVLVQEYILQGTNRVSPEEAKSEQAPEPLLPNYGSGRIRQYYLDIDMMTMLNSEERHLSAFIKLGEAAGLRFEKPAKMTNVSHGNISALVELITQASKIVEAAYSKTEEKPWIPSLDDTEPHPLDRSIYTKELKTAIQVIEGACAQLCATVAKPSHTLTNRNFSYVESVCINIVLTYKIPDVLQEKPGGMDITEIGQKTGLEPTKLGRILRFLAIRHIFREVTENVFANNRISIRLKSDSPFYSLGLHATDESQKSANLLAEILGDKDTGHSFSPHKTAFNKYSGFPGTLFEYFEGGTPEGAERGARFGIGLMGWAEASDSDAVVEQFPLWKELPHGSSLCDIGGGVGVELMGLAKKYPTLKLILQELPDRINQAKNDIWPKQCPEAIAEGRIQFEPIDFFVQSPVSKCDVYLLKHVLHDWPDAECIKILTGVRKVMAPTSRLLVQENILQSANRVPQAEAKYEQAPEPLLPNYGTGRIRQYGLDIDMLVMFNSEERRLSRFIELGNAAGLRFEKLWDLGETGVVEFRLA
;
A
#
# COMPACT_ATOMS: atom_id res chain seq x y z
N MET A 1 -13.00 18.28 -21.00
CA MET A 1 -13.13 17.28 -22.08
C MET A 1 -14.62 16.96 -22.26
N PRO A 2 -15.08 16.32 -23.35
CA PRO A 2 -16.39 15.67 -23.32
C PRO A 2 -16.43 14.59 -22.20
N PRO A 3 -17.61 14.32 -21.60
CA PRO A 3 -17.74 13.33 -20.52
C PRO A 3 -17.34 11.92 -20.97
N ALA A 4 -16.62 11.19 -20.12
CA ALA A 4 -15.91 9.93 -20.42
C ALA A 4 -16.83 8.70 -20.59
N HIS A 5 -17.74 8.75 -21.55
CA HIS A 5 -18.67 7.66 -21.87
C HIS A 5 -17.90 6.39 -22.27
N GLY A 6 -18.19 5.28 -21.58
CA GLY A 6 -17.58 3.97 -21.84
C GLY A 6 -16.19 3.75 -21.27
N GLN A 7 -15.70 4.60 -20.34
CA GLN A 7 -14.34 4.41 -19.77
C GLN A 7 -14.17 3.08 -19.05
N LEU A 8 -15.19 2.59 -18.30
CA LEU A 8 -15.12 1.25 -17.68
C LEU A 8 -15.09 0.14 -18.73
N ALA A 9 -15.99 0.21 -19.72
CA ALA A 9 -16.03 -0.76 -20.82
C ALA A 9 -14.71 -0.83 -21.61
N ALA A 10 -14.06 0.30 -21.86
CA ALA A 10 -12.76 0.36 -22.52
C ALA A 10 -11.63 -0.26 -21.67
N LEU A 11 -11.61 0.01 -20.36
CA LEU A 11 -10.68 -0.61 -19.42
C LEU A 11 -10.91 -2.13 -19.30
N ALA A 12 -12.17 -2.57 -19.25
CA ALA A 12 -12.54 -3.99 -19.22
C ALA A 12 -12.15 -4.72 -20.52
N GLU A 13 -12.29 -4.08 -21.69
CA GLU A 13 -11.83 -4.64 -22.96
C GLU A 13 -10.30 -4.70 -23.05
N LEU A 14 -9.56 -3.68 -22.56
CA LEU A 14 -8.10 -3.75 -22.45
C LEU A 14 -7.66 -4.90 -21.53
N ILE A 15 -8.30 -5.07 -20.37
CA ILE A 15 -8.07 -6.23 -19.49
C ILE A 15 -8.34 -7.52 -20.27
N THR A 16 -9.48 -7.62 -20.97
CA THR A 16 -9.87 -8.81 -21.75
C THR A 16 -8.87 -9.15 -22.86
N GLN A 17 -8.33 -8.16 -23.57
CA GLN A 17 -7.37 -8.35 -24.66
C GLN A 17 -5.96 -8.68 -24.15
N ALA A 18 -5.49 -7.97 -23.12
CA ALA A 18 -4.19 -8.25 -22.51
C ALA A 18 -4.20 -9.61 -21.81
N THR A 19 -5.30 -9.97 -21.14
CA THR A 19 -5.51 -11.29 -20.53
C THR A 19 -5.28 -12.39 -21.57
N LYS A 20 -5.89 -12.27 -22.77
CA LYS A 20 -5.66 -13.20 -23.91
C LYS A 20 -4.20 -13.33 -24.32
N VAL A 21 -3.31 -12.36 -24.09
CA VAL A 21 -1.88 -12.53 -24.40
C VAL A 21 -1.18 -13.34 -23.30
N VAL A 22 -1.56 -13.14 -22.04
CA VAL A 22 -0.95 -13.82 -20.89
C VAL A 22 -1.10 -15.33 -21.02
N GLU A 23 -2.33 -15.85 -21.13
CA GLU A 23 -2.52 -17.30 -21.00
C GLU A 23 -1.99 -18.07 -22.21
N ALA A 24 -1.90 -17.42 -23.36
CA ALA A 24 -1.19 -17.94 -24.52
C ALA A 24 0.28 -18.24 -24.24
N ALA A 25 0.95 -17.41 -23.42
CA ALA A 25 2.33 -17.68 -23.01
C ALA A 25 2.39 -18.88 -22.05
N TYR A 26 1.46 -18.98 -21.09
CA TYR A 26 1.36 -20.13 -20.19
C TYR A 26 1.10 -21.44 -20.96
N ALA A 27 0.17 -21.43 -21.92
CA ALA A 27 -0.18 -22.57 -22.78
C ALA A 27 0.97 -23.06 -23.68
N ARG A 28 2.03 -22.26 -23.87
CA ARG A 28 3.27 -22.64 -24.58
C ARG A 28 4.30 -23.34 -23.67
N THR A 29 4.02 -23.53 -22.38
CA THR A 29 4.97 -24.11 -21.40
C THR A 29 4.63 -25.54 -20.97
N GLU A 30 5.56 -26.18 -20.25
CA GLU A 30 5.41 -27.52 -19.68
C GLU A 30 4.28 -27.64 -18.62
N LYS A 31 3.83 -26.50 -18.05
CA LYS A 31 2.61 -26.38 -17.25
C LYS A 31 1.61 -25.51 -18.03
N PRO A 32 0.80 -26.08 -18.95
CA PRO A 32 -0.02 -25.32 -19.92
C PRO A 32 -1.32 -24.75 -19.30
N TYR A 33 -1.20 -24.13 -18.13
CA TYR A 33 -2.28 -23.49 -17.38
C TYR A 33 -1.70 -22.31 -16.60
N VAL A 34 -2.52 -21.30 -16.31
CA VAL A 34 -2.15 -20.21 -15.39
C VAL A 34 -2.24 -20.77 -13.96
N PRO A 35 -1.19 -20.65 -13.13
CA PRO A 35 -1.14 -21.24 -11.80
C PRO A 35 -2.14 -20.57 -10.85
N SER A 36 -2.61 -21.34 -9.86
CA SER A 36 -3.37 -20.80 -8.74
C SER A 36 -2.47 -19.90 -7.87
N LEU A 37 -3.09 -18.98 -7.14
CA LEU A 37 -2.41 -18.29 -6.04
C LEU A 37 -2.14 -19.23 -4.86
N GLU A 38 -2.84 -20.37 -4.79
CA GLU A 38 -2.68 -21.41 -3.78
C GLU A 38 -1.52 -22.38 -4.09
N ASP A 39 -1.02 -22.43 -5.32
CA ASP A 39 0.01 -23.38 -5.74
C ASP A 39 1.36 -23.12 -5.03
N THR A 40 1.91 -24.09 -4.31
CA THR A 40 3.25 -23.97 -3.70
C THR A 40 4.39 -24.43 -4.62
N GLU A 41 4.08 -25.01 -5.77
CA GLU A 41 5.08 -25.30 -6.81
C GLU A 41 5.30 -24.09 -7.71
N ALA A 42 6.55 -23.80 -8.07
CA ALA A 42 6.86 -22.79 -9.08
C ALA A 42 6.27 -23.17 -10.46
N HIS A 43 5.86 -22.15 -11.21
CA HIS A 43 5.56 -22.23 -12.63
C HIS A 43 6.81 -21.84 -13.46
N PRO A 44 7.10 -22.47 -14.62
CA PRO A 44 8.24 -22.09 -15.45
C PRO A 44 8.37 -20.58 -15.72
N LEU A 45 7.25 -19.86 -15.91
CA LEU A 45 7.25 -18.42 -16.17
C LEU A 45 7.57 -17.55 -14.95
N ASP A 46 7.55 -18.09 -13.72
CA ASP A 46 7.90 -17.33 -12.52
C ASP A 46 9.38 -16.88 -12.55
N ASP A 47 10.24 -17.69 -13.17
CA ASP A 47 11.69 -17.51 -13.19
C ASP A 47 12.26 -17.09 -14.56
N THR A 48 11.63 -17.42 -15.70
CA THR A 48 12.12 -17.02 -17.03
C THR A 48 11.87 -15.55 -17.34
N ILE A 49 12.82 -14.86 -17.99
CA ILE A 49 12.61 -13.49 -18.51
C ILE A 49 11.36 -13.45 -19.42
N TYR A 50 10.43 -12.54 -19.16
CA TYR A 50 9.24 -12.40 -20.02
C TYR A 50 9.61 -11.90 -21.43
N ASP A 51 8.90 -12.37 -22.46
CA ASP A 51 8.93 -11.73 -23.78
C ASP A 51 8.26 -10.34 -23.74
N GLU A 52 8.40 -9.54 -24.79
CA GLU A 52 7.87 -8.17 -24.79
C GLU A 52 6.33 -8.14 -24.74
N GLU A 53 5.66 -9.11 -25.35
CA GLU A 53 4.20 -9.15 -25.47
C GLU A 53 3.56 -9.54 -24.14
N LEU A 54 4.04 -10.62 -23.50
CA LEU A 54 3.65 -11.05 -22.16
C LEU A 54 3.91 -9.93 -21.13
N ARG A 55 5.06 -9.25 -21.23
CA ARG A 55 5.37 -8.11 -20.36
C ARG A 55 4.38 -6.96 -20.59
N LYS A 56 4.15 -6.54 -21.84
CA LYS A 56 3.16 -5.49 -22.17
C LYS A 56 1.75 -5.86 -21.73
N ALA A 57 1.37 -7.13 -21.83
CA ALA A 57 0.09 -7.65 -21.37
C ALA A 57 -0.09 -7.53 -19.86
N VAL A 58 0.86 -8.02 -19.06
CA VAL A 58 0.83 -7.89 -17.60
C VAL A 58 0.82 -6.41 -17.19
N GLN A 59 1.66 -5.56 -17.80
CA GLN A 59 1.66 -4.11 -17.54
C GLN A 59 0.32 -3.44 -17.90
N THR A 60 -0.36 -3.91 -18.95
CA THR A 60 -1.70 -3.42 -19.34
C THR A 60 -2.77 -3.85 -18.35
N ILE A 61 -2.73 -5.11 -17.88
CA ILE A 61 -3.65 -5.63 -16.85
C ILE A 61 -3.47 -4.86 -15.54
N GLU A 62 -2.24 -4.72 -15.04
CA GLU A 62 -1.94 -4.01 -13.78
C GLU A 62 -2.34 -2.53 -13.84
N GLY A 63 -2.04 -1.86 -14.97
CA GLY A 63 -2.47 -0.47 -15.22
C GLY A 63 -3.99 -0.33 -15.26
N ALA A 64 -4.67 -1.17 -16.06
CA ALA A 64 -6.11 -1.11 -16.24
C ALA A 64 -6.91 -1.49 -14.99
N CYS A 65 -6.48 -2.52 -14.27
CA CYS A 65 -7.10 -2.96 -13.01
C CYS A 65 -7.00 -1.89 -11.92
N ALA A 66 -5.83 -1.25 -11.78
CA ALA A 66 -5.65 -0.15 -10.83
C ALA A 66 -6.49 1.09 -11.20
N GLN A 67 -6.51 1.47 -12.48
CA GLN A 67 -7.26 2.62 -12.94
C GLN A 67 -8.78 2.39 -12.89
N LEU A 68 -9.25 1.18 -13.23
CA LEU A 68 -10.66 0.80 -13.11
C LEU A 68 -11.12 0.88 -11.66
N SER A 69 -10.35 0.31 -10.73
CA SER A 69 -10.62 0.38 -9.29
C SER A 69 -10.66 1.82 -8.78
N ALA A 70 -9.70 2.66 -9.18
CA ALA A 70 -9.66 4.08 -8.81
C ALA A 70 -10.85 4.88 -9.36
N THR A 71 -11.31 4.57 -10.58
CA THR A 71 -12.48 5.23 -11.18
C THR A 71 -13.77 4.90 -10.42
N VAL A 72 -14.04 3.61 -10.14
CA VAL A 72 -15.30 3.18 -9.50
C VAL A 72 -15.34 3.41 -7.99
N GLY A 73 -14.19 3.49 -7.31
CA GLY A 73 -14.12 3.77 -5.88
C GLY A 73 -14.64 5.17 -5.52
N LYS A 74 -15.12 5.33 -4.28
CA LYS A 74 -15.33 6.68 -3.72
C LYS A 74 -13.96 7.36 -3.53
N PRO A 75 -13.83 8.66 -3.79
CA PRO A 75 -12.56 9.37 -3.57
C PRO A 75 -12.11 9.33 -2.10
N SER A 76 -13.06 9.34 -1.16
CA SER A 76 -12.85 9.14 0.28
C SER A 76 -12.28 7.76 0.61
N HIS A 77 -12.85 6.68 0.04
CA HIS A 77 -12.31 5.32 0.20
C HIS A 77 -10.87 5.25 -0.34
N THR A 78 -10.59 5.82 -1.51
CA THR A 78 -9.24 5.80 -2.10
C THR A 78 -8.24 6.55 -1.23
N VAL A 79 -8.57 7.72 -0.69
CA VAL A 79 -7.69 8.44 0.26
C VAL A 79 -7.38 7.59 1.50
N VAL A 80 -8.40 7.00 2.13
CA VAL A 80 -8.22 6.22 3.36
C VAL A 80 -7.42 4.94 3.10
N ASN A 81 -7.77 4.17 2.06
CA ASN A 81 -7.03 2.98 1.63
C ASN A 81 -5.53 3.27 1.39
N ARG A 82 -5.20 4.45 0.85
CA ARG A 82 -3.84 4.85 0.49
C ARG A 82 -3.05 5.39 1.70
N GLY A 83 -3.70 6.14 2.59
CA GLY A 83 -3.10 6.57 3.86
C GLY A 83 -2.76 5.38 4.77
N MET A 84 -3.64 4.39 4.86
CA MET A 84 -3.48 3.18 5.68
C MET A 84 -2.58 2.09 5.05
N ALA A 85 -1.86 2.38 3.96
CA ALA A 85 -1.03 1.40 3.22
C ALA A 85 0.15 0.84 4.03
N VAL A 86 0.53 1.49 5.15
CA VAL A 86 1.55 1.02 6.10
C VAL A 86 1.20 -0.32 6.75
N PHE A 87 -0.08 -0.65 6.97
CA PHE A 87 -0.40 -1.89 7.70
C PHE A 87 -0.06 -3.17 6.92
N GLU A 88 0.03 -3.12 5.57
CA GLU A 88 0.57 -4.25 4.80
C GLU A 88 2.09 -4.40 5.02
N ILE A 89 2.86 -3.29 5.04
CA ILE A 89 4.32 -3.36 5.26
C ILE A 89 4.67 -3.81 6.69
N SER A 90 3.93 -3.33 7.70
CA SER A 90 4.13 -3.76 9.10
C SER A 90 3.83 -5.24 9.29
N CYS A 91 2.78 -5.76 8.65
CA CYS A 91 2.49 -7.19 8.64
C CYS A 91 3.59 -8.01 7.94
N LEU A 92 4.14 -7.51 6.83
CA LEU A 92 5.26 -8.13 6.13
C LEU A 92 6.54 -8.14 6.98
N ASN A 93 6.82 -7.06 7.72
CA ASN A 93 7.96 -7.00 8.65
C ASN A 93 7.86 -8.09 9.73
N VAL A 94 6.66 -8.32 10.29
CA VAL A 94 6.41 -9.39 11.27
C VAL A 94 6.68 -10.76 10.67
N ILE A 95 6.05 -11.12 9.53
CA ILE A 95 6.18 -12.49 9.00
C ILE A 95 7.61 -12.83 8.55
N LEU A 96 8.39 -11.82 8.13
CA LEU A 96 9.80 -11.97 7.79
C LEU A 96 10.68 -12.09 9.04
N THR A 97 10.51 -11.20 10.03
CA THR A 97 11.29 -11.19 11.27
C THR A 97 11.16 -12.50 12.06
N PHE A 98 9.94 -13.03 12.16
CA PHE A 98 9.64 -14.27 12.89
C PHE A 98 9.61 -15.53 12.00
N LYS A 99 10.06 -15.42 10.74
CA LYS A 99 10.16 -16.54 9.77
C LYS A 99 8.90 -17.40 9.68
N ILE A 100 7.74 -16.76 9.65
CA ILE A 100 6.45 -17.43 9.60
C ILE A 100 6.30 -18.30 8.33
N PRO A 101 6.79 -17.91 7.13
CA PRO A 101 6.82 -18.79 5.97
C PRO A 101 7.60 -20.09 6.22
N ASP A 102 8.78 -20.03 6.84
CA ASP A 102 9.60 -21.21 7.16
C ASP A 102 8.91 -22.12 8.19
N ILE A 103 8.18 -21.53 9.15
CA ILE A 103 7.34 -22.26 10.12
C ILE A 103 6.20 -23.00 9.39
N LEU A 104 5.45 -22.31 8.53
CA LEU A 104 4.35 -22.90 7.75
C LEU A 104 4.87 -23.96 6.75
N GLN A 105 6.10 -23.83 6.27
CA GLN A 105 6.72 -24.82 5.38
C GLN A 105 6.88 -26.21 6.03
N THR A 106 6.88 -26.28 7.36
CA THR A 106 6.89 -27.56 8.10
C THR A 106 5.54 -28.28 8.11
N LYS A 107 4.46 -27.62 7.65
CA LYS A 107 3.08 -28.12 7.71
C LYS A 107 2.23 -27.59 6.53
N PRO A 108 2.46 -28.07 5.30
CA PRO A 108 1.86 -27.49 4.09
C PRO A 108 0.32 -27.56 4.03
N GLU A 109 -0.31 -28.47 4.76
CA GLU A 109 -1.76 -28.58 4.87
C GLU A 109 -2.40 -27.47 5.73
N GLY A 110 -1.58 -26.70 6.46
CA GLY A 110 -1.98 -25.55 7.25
C GLY A 110 -1.76 -25.73 8.75
N MET A 111 -1.42 -24.63 9.42
CA MET A 111 -1.08 -24.57 10.84
C MET A 111 -2.04 -23.64 11.59
N HIS A 112 -2.53 -24.06 12.76
CA HIS A 112 -3.41 -23.22 13.58
C HIS A 112 -2.62 -22.12 14.30
N ILE A 113 -3.21 -20.93 14.49
CA ILE A 113 -2.50 -19.77 15.09
C ILE A 113 -1.85 -20.03 16.45
N SER A 114 -2.36 -20.98 17.25
CA SER A 114 -1.74 -21.39 18.52
C SER A 114 -0.40 -22.10 18.31
N GLU A 115 -0.32 -22.98 17.29
CA GLU A 115 0.89 -23.71 16.93
C GLU A 115 1.89 -22.77 16.21
N ILE A 116 1.41 -21.80 15.43
CA ILE A 116 2.24 -20.73 14.85
C ILE A 116 2.83 -19.86 15.98
N GLY A 117 2.01 -19.43 16.94
CA GLY A 117 2.45 -18.64 18.10
C GLY A 117 3.50 -19.37 18.94
N GLU A 118 3.27 -20.64 19.25
CA GLU A 118 4.24 -21.49 19.97
C GLU A 118 5.60 -21.58 19.26
N LYS A 119 5.61 -21.82 17.94
CA LYS A 119 6.85 -21.96 17.15
C LYS A 119 7.57 -20.64 16.88
N SER A 120 6.85 -19.52 16.85
CA SER A 120 7.40 -18.17 16.60
C SER A 120 7.74 -17.38 17.87
N GLY A 121 7.19 -17.79 19.02
CA GLY A 121 7.25 -17.03 20.28
C GLY A 121 6.24 -15.88 20.38
N LEU A 122 5.38 -15.70 19.38
CA LEU A 122 4.38 -14.63 19.31
C LEU A 122 3.07 -15.00 20.02
N GLU A 123 2.31 -13.99 20.44
CA GLU A 123 0.93 -14.20 20.91
C GLU A 123 0.04 -14.63 19.72
N ALA A 124 -0.71 -15.71 19.91
CA ALA A 124 -1.45 -16.42 18.87
C ALA A 124 -2.52 -15.56 18.16
N ARG A 125 -3.30 -14.76 18.89
CA ARG A 125 -4.35 -13.91 18.29
C ARG A 125 -3.72 -12.81 17.44
N LYS A 126 -2.65 -12.17 17.93
CA LYS A 126 -1.93 -11.10 17.23
C LYS A 126 -1.27 -11.58 15.94
N ILE A 127 -0.57 -12.71 15.94
CA ILE A 127 -0.05 -13.30 14.67
C ILE A 127 -1.19 -13.73 13.74
N GLY A 128 -2.32 -14.21 14.28
CA GLY A 128 -3.53 -14.48 13.51
C GLY A 128 -4.10 -13.25 12.79
N ARG A 129 -4.00 -12.05 13.38
CA ARG A 129 -4.49 -10.79 12.78
C ARG A 129 -3.59 -10.35 11.62
N VAL A 130 -2.28 -10.40 11.82
CA VAL A 130 -1.26 -10.20 10.78
C VAL A 130 -1.50 -11.14 9.59
N LEU A 131 -1.72 -12.43 9.85
CA LEU A 131 -1.99 -13.41 8.79
C LEU A 131 -3.33 -13.16 8.06
N ARG A 132 -4.40 -12.74 8.74
CA ARG A 132 -5.69 -12.40 8.09
C ARG A 132 -5.60 -11.23 7.12
N LEU A 133 -4.86 -10.16 7.46
CA LEU A 133 -4.61 -9.04 6.54
C LEU A 133 -3.87 -9.56 5.29
N LEU A 134 -2.79 -10.32 5.49
CA LEU A 134 -1.98 -10.85 4.41
C LEU A 134 -2.74 -11.89 3.56
N SER A 135 -3.65 -12.69 4.13
CA SER A 135 -4.54 -13.59 3.40
C SER A 135 -5.60 -12.87 2.57
N THR A 136 -6.22 -11.82 3.11
CA THR A 136 -7.10 -10.89 2.35
C THR A 136 -6.37 -10.23 1.17
N ARG A 137 -5.03 -10.25 1.21
CA ARG A 137 -4.10 -9.76 0.20
C ARG A 137 -3.43 -10.87 -0.60
N HIS A 138 -3.90 -12.12 -0.51
CA HIS A 138 -3.45 -13.35 -1.20
C HIS A 138 -2.02 -13.84 -0.87
N ILE A 139 -1.38 -13.33 0.18
CA ILE A 139 0.01 -13.69 0.54
C ILE A 139 0.10 -15.01 1.32
N PHE A 140 -0.96 -15.40 2.03
CA PHE A 140 -1.12 -16.72 2.67
C PHE A 140 -2.55 -17.23 2.44
N THR A 141 -2.78 -18.53 2.53
CA THR A 141 -4.13 -19.11 2.43
C THR A 141 -4.68 -19.37 3.84
N GLU A 142 -5.85 -18.81 4.19
CA GLU A 142 -6.62 -19.25 5.37
C GLU A 142 -7.44 -20.48 4.96
N VAL A 143 -6.99 -21.67 5.36
CA VAL A 143 -7.54 -22.97 4.95
C VAL A 143 -8.85 -23.26 5.68
N SER A 144 -8.94 -22.84 6.95
CA SER A 144 -10.13 -22.87 7.80
C SER A 144 -9.97 -21.82 8.91
N GLU A 145 -10.99 -21.61 9.77
CA GLU A 145 -10.94 -20.57 10.80
C GLU A 145 -9.67 -20.68 11.67
N ASN A 146 -8.79 -19.68 11.53
CA ASN A 146 -7.49 -19.58 12.21
C ASN A 146 -6.43 -20.64 11.81
N VAL A 147 -6.55 -21.28 10.65
CA VAL A 147 -5.55 -22.21 10.10
C VAL A 147 -4.98 -21.66 8.81
N PHE A 148 -3.65 -21.46 8.75
CA PHE A 148 -2.96 -20.78 7.65
C PHE A 148 -1.91 -21.66 6.98
N ALA A 149 -1.76 -21.55 5.66
CA ALA A 149 -0.77 -22.26 4.85
C ALA A 149 0.04 -21.30 3.94
N ASN A 150 1.24 -21.74 3.55
CA ASN A 150 2.01 -21.11 2.48
C ASN A 150 1.31 -21.29 1.14
N ASN A 151 1.57 -20.38 0.20
CA ASN A 151 1.02 -20.36 -1.15
C ASN A 151 2.02 -19.77 -2.15
N ARG A 152 1.62 -19.56 -3.42
CA ARG A 152 2.51 -19.11 -4.52
C ARG A 152 3.30 -17.83 -4.21
N LEU A 153 2.73 -16.96 -3.37
CA LEU A 153 3.40 -15.76 -2.89
C LEU A 153 4.26 -16.03 -1.65
N SER A 154 3.73 -16.58 -0.56
CA SER A 154 4.48 -16.75 0.70
C SER A 154 5.74 -17.61 0.60
N ILE A 155 5.80 -18.58 -0.33
CA ILE A 155 7.03 -19.35 -0.58
C ILE A 155 8.23 -18.47 -1.01
N GLN A 156 7.99 -17.28 -1.56
CA GLN A 156 9.05 -16.33 -1.93
C GLN A 156 9.69 -15.63 -0.71
N TYR A 157 9.04 -15.69 0.45
CA TYR A 157 9.52 -15.12 1.71
C TYR A 157 10.23 -16.13 2.61
N LEU A 158 10.32 -17.41 2.22
CA LEU A 158 11.16 -18.42 2.91
C LEU A 158 12.59 -17.90 3.07
N SER A 159 13.22 -18.14 4.23
CA SER A 159 14.56 -17.63 4.50
C SER A 159 15.68 -18.28 3.66
N SER A 160 15.35 -19.32 2.88
CA SER A 160 16.19 -19.90 1.82
C SER A 160 16.18 -19.10 0.50
N ASN A 161 15.22 -18.19 0.31
CA ASN A 161 15.16 -17.32 -0.86
C ASN A 161 15.84 -15.97 -0.56
N PRO A 162 16.92 -15.57 -1.28
CA PRO A 162 17.60 -14.30 -1.03
C PRO A 162 16.70 -13.06 -1.11
N LEU A 163 15.60 -13.12 -1.87
CA LEU A 163 14.60 -12.04 -1.95
C LEU A 163 13.94 -11.74 -0.58
N SER A 164 13.84 -12.73 0.30
CA SER A 164 13.37 -12.55 1.69
C SER A 164 14.26 -11.59 2.48
N SER A 165 15.59 -11.65 2.28
CA SER A 165 16.54 -10.74 2.95
C SER A 165 16.39 -9.28 2.50
N LEU A 166 16.05 -9.05 1.23
CA LEU A 166 15.80 -7.71 0.71
C LEU A 166 14.45 -7.15 1.14
N ASN A 167 13.40 -7.97 1.10
CA ASN A 167 12.08 -7.54 1.57
C ASN A 167 12.11 -7.24 3.09
N LEU A 168 12.97 -7.91 3.86
CA LEU A 168 13.23 -7.54 5.25
C LEU A 168 13.93 -6.17 5.36
N HIS A 169 14.85 -5.83 4.44
CA HIS A 169 15.45 -4.49 4.38
C HIS A 169 14.42 -3.38 4.07
N PHE A 170 13.55 -3.59 3.06
CA PHE A 170 12.47 -2.64 2.74
C PHE A 170 11.47 -2.47 3.90
N THR A 171 11.11 -3.56 4.58
CA THR A 171 10.12 -3.54 5.67
C THR A 171 10.66 -3.08 7.03
N ASP A 172 11.99 -3.07 7.24
CA ASP A 172 12.67 -2.69 8.49
C ASP A 172 13.34 -1.30 8.37
N GLU A 173 14.56 -1.21 7.82
CA GLU A 173 15.31 0.05 7.76
C GLU A 173 14.63 1.11 6.90
N VAL A 174 14.15 0.75 5.71
CA VAL A 174 13.66 1.73 4.73
C VAL A 174 12.29 2.28 5.14
N ALA A 175 11.37 1.42 5.59
CA ALA A 175 10.08 1.85 6.11
C ALA A 175 10.22 2.80 7.33
N LYS A 176 11.15 2.51 8.24
CA LYS A 176 11.47 3.36 9.40
C LYS A 176 12.14 4.67 8.99
N SER A 177 13.07 4.63 8.04
CA SER A 177 13.74 5.83 7.51
C SER A 177 12.76 6.75 6.77
N SER A 178 11.87 6.19 5.94
CA SER A 178 10.88 6.97 5.18
C SER A 178 9.86 7.69 6.08
N ALA A 179 9.62 7.20 7.30
CA ALA A 179 8.71 7.83 8.26
C ALA A 179 9.22 9.18 8.82
N VAL A 180 10.47 9.57 8.55
CA VAL A 180 11.01 10.92 8.84
C VAL A 180 11.35 11.71 7.55
N LEU A 181 10.87 11.28 6.37
CA LEU A 181 11.13 11.99 5.11
C LEU A 181 10.51 13.39 5.09
N SER A 182 9.28 13.57 5.60
CA SER A 182 8.67 14.89 5.75
C SER A 182 9.48 15.80 6.68
N ASP A 183 10.03 15.24 7.78
CA ASP A 183 10.92 15.93 8.72
C ASP A 183 12.29 16.27 8.11
N VAL A 184 12.78 15.55 7.10
CA VAL A 184 14.00 15.92 6.33
C VAL A 184 13.69 17.01 5.31
N LEU A 185 12.58 16.90 4.59
CA LEU A 185 12.15 17.90 3.60
C LEU A 185 11.78 19.25 4.26
N ALA A 186 11.40 19.25 5.54
CA ALA A 186 11.17 20.44 6.36
C ALA A 186 12.45 21.20 6.72
N ASP A 187 13.59 20.51 6.69
CA ASP A 187 14.86 21.07 7.14
C ASP A 187 15.44 22.00 6.07
N LYS A 188 15.85 23.20 6.48
CA LYS A 188 16.34 24.26 5.57
C LYS A 188 17.67 23.92 4.91
N GLU A 189 18.45 23.03 5.52
CA GLU A 189 19.73 22.55 4.98
C GLU A 189 19.57 21.18 4.33
N TRP A 190 18.91 20.22 4.99
CA TRP A 190 18.82 18.84 4.48
C TRP A 190 17.78 18.70 3.36
N GLY A 191 16.66 19.43 3.43
CA GLY A 191 15.61 19.38 2.41
C GLY A 191 16.12 19.76 1.02
N HIS A 192 17.00 20.77 0.95
CA HIS A 192 17.61 21.25 -0.30
C HIS A 192 18.98 20.61 -0.61
N SER A 193 19.55 19.82 0.31
CA SER A 193 20.82 19.11 0.11
C SER A 193 20.65 17.85 -0.75
N TYR A 194 21.65 17.55 -1.58
CA TYR A 194 21.82 16.28 -2.30
C TYR A 194 22.99 15.45 -1.72
N SER A 195 23.41 15.74 -0.49
CA SER A 195 24.44 14.96 0.21
C SER A 195 23.92 13.58 0.61
N PRO A 196 24.68 12.49 0.40
CA PRO A 196 24.33 11.15 0.88
C PRO A 196 24.42 11.01 2.41
N CYS A 197 24.84 12.06 3.13
CA CYS A 197 24.81 12.15 4.60
C CYS A 197 23.58 12.91 5.14
N HIS A 198 22.78 13.54 4.27
CA HIS A 198 21.61 14.35 4.65
C HIS A 198 20.30 13.61 4.32
N THR A 199 20.26 12.30 4.57
CA THR A 199 19.12 11.43 4.22
C THR A 199 18.14 11.21 5.38
N PRO A 200 16.90 10.79 5.10
CA PRO A 200 16.02 10.21 6.13
C PRO A 200 16.63 9.02 6.87
N PHE A 201 17.46 8.18 6.23
CA PHE A 201 18.25 7.16 6.93
C PHE A 201 19.20 7.76 7.98
N ASN A 202 19.94 8.83 7.65
CA ASN A 202 20.82 9.53 8.60
C ASN A 202 20.00 10.13 9.76
N LYS A 203 18.84 10.74 9.47
CA LYS A 203 17.95 11.35 10.48
C LYS A 203 17.31 10.31 11.42
N TYR A 204 16.92 9.15 10.89
CA TYR A 204 16.35 8.04 11.67
C TYR A 204 17.41 7.30 12.51
N SER A 205 18.55 6.95 11.91
CA SER A 205 19.59 6.17 12.58
C SER A 205 20.49 6.97 13.52
N GLY A 206 20.56 8.30 13.36
CA GLY A 206 21.54 9.16 14.03
C GLY A 206 22.97 8.98 13.52
N TYR A 207 23.19 8.21 12.46
CA TYR A 207 24.51 7.99 11.85
C TYR A 207 24.83 9.12 10.86
N ALA A 208 26.04 9.68 10.94
CA ALA A 208 26.41 10.91 10.23
C ALA A 208 27.06 10.71 8.84
N GLU A 209 27.55 9.50 8.55
CA GLU A 209 28.25 9.17 7.28
C GLU A 209 27.30 8.44 6.29
N PRO A 210 27.70 8.21 5.03
CA PRO A 210 26.84 7.54 4.04
C PRO A 210 26.48 6.10 4.42
N LEU A 211 25.30 5.65 3.96
CA LEU A 211 24.74 4.31 4.23
C LEU A 211 25.73 3.16 4.01
N PHE A 212 26.55 3.19 2.96
CA PHE A 212 27.48 2.10 2.67
C PHE A 212 28.63 2.00 3.70
N VAL A 213 29.07 3.12 4.29
CA VAL A 213 30.07 3.11 5.38
C VAL A 213 29.50 2.46 6.65
N TYR A 214 28.19 2.62 6.89
CA TYR A 214 27.49 1.90 7.95
C TYR A 214 27.46 0.38 7.65
N PHE A 215 27.09 0.00 6.43
CA PHE A 215 27.04 -1.41 5.97
C PHE A 215 28.40 -2.11 5.92
N GLU A 216 29.50 -1.38 5.70
CA GLU A 216 30.87 -1.89 5.76
C GLU A 216 31.34 -2.22 7.19
N GLY A 217 30.53 -1.90 8.21
CA GLY A 217 30.74 -2.35 9.58
C GLY A 217 31.23 -1.28 10.55
N ALA A 218 30.98 0.01 10.27
CA ALA A 218 31.20 1.09 11.24
C ALA A 218 30.48 0.87 12.59
N THR A 219 29.44 0.02 12.62
CA THR A 219 28.94 -0.60 13.85
C THR A 219 28.66 -2.10 13.62
N PRO A 220 28.58 -2.94 14.68
CA PRO A 220 28.21 -4.35 14.54
C PRO A 220 26.83 -4.57 13.90
N ARG A 221 25.84 -3.71 14.19
CA ARG A 221 24.53 -3.72 13.54
C ARG A 221 24.61 -3.29 12.08
N GLY A 222 25.49 -2.33 11.77
CA GLY A 222 25.80 -1.92 10.40
C GLY A 222 26.33 -3.09 9.56
N ALA A 223 27.30 -3.86 10.08
CA ALA A 223 27.83 -5.05 9.41
C ALA A 223 26.76 -6.14 9.19
N GLU A 224 25.90 -6.39 10.19
CA GLU A 224 24.78 -7.33 10.08
C GLU A 224 23.81 -6.94 8.94
N LEU A 225 23.44 -5.66 8.88
CA LEU A 225 22.53 -5.12 7.87
C LEU A 225 23.17 -5.04 6.48
N GLY A 226 24.46 -4.72 6.39
CA GLY A 226 25.23 -4.79 5.14
C GLY A 226 25.31 -6.20 4.57
N ALA A 227 25.50 -7.21 5.42
CA ALA A 227 25.45 -8.61 5.01
C ALA A 227 24.04 -9.02 4.53
N ARG A 228 22.98 -8.59 5.24
CA ARG A 228 21.57 -8.80 4.83
C ARG A 228 21.28 -8.16 3.47
N PHE A 229 21.71 -6.92 3.27
CA PHE A 229 21.56 -6.17 2.02
C PHE A 229 22.30 -6.85 0.86
N GLY A 230 23.55 -7.29 1.08
CA GLY A 230 24.35 -7.98 0.07
C GLY A 230 23.71 -9.28 -0.43
N LEU A 231 23.14 -10.09 0.49
CA LEU A 231 22.33 -11.26 0.12
C LEU A 231 21.04 -10.84 -0.62
N GLY A 232 20.37 -9.80 -0.13
CA GLY A 232 19.16 -9.25 -0.74
C GLY A 232 19.34 -8.82 -2.20
N MET A 233 20.48 -8.21 -2.53
CA MET A 233 20.81 -7.78 -3.90
C MET A 233 20.94 -8.94 -4.90
N MET A 234 21.25 -10.16 -4.45
CA MET A 234 21.18 -11.36 -5.31
C MET A 234 19.73 -11.68 -5.69
N GLY A 235 18.79 -11.58 -4.73
CA GLY A 235 17.36 -11.73 -4.98
C GLY A 235 16.80 -10.62 -5.89
N TRP A 236 17.28 -9.38 -5.69
CA TRP A 236 16.94 -8.22 -6.52
C TRP A 236 17.22 -8.45 -8.00
N GLY A 237 18.43 -8.94 -8.33
CA GLY A 237 18.85 -9.18 -9.71
C GLY A 237 17.90 -10.13 -10.45
N LYS A 238 17.43 -11.19 -9.78
CA LYS A 238 16.44 -12.13 -10.32
C LYS A 238 15.06 -11.48 -10.46
N ALA A 239 14.55 -10.85 -9.41
CA ALA A 239 13.21 -10.24 -9.37
C ALA A 239 13.05 -9.02 -10.31
N THR A 240 14.15 -8.38 -10.70
CA THR A 240 14.16 -7.25 -11.64
C THR A 240 14.44 -7.63 -13.09
N GLU A 241 14.76 -8.90 -13.38
CA GLU A 241 15.27 -9.35 -14.68
C GLU A 241 16.55 -8.59 -15.08
N ALA A 242 17.47 -8.33 -14.12
CA ALA A 242 18.65 -7.50 -14.35
C ALA A 242 19.58 -8.05 -15.45
N GLU A 243 19.58 -9.36 -15.66
CA GLU A 243 20.31 -10.05 -16.74
C GLU A 243 19.61 -9.98 -18.10
N ALA A 244 18.41 -9.40 -18.23
CA ALA A 244 17.68 -9.39 -19.50
C ALA A 244 18.45 -8.71 -20.65
N VAL A 245 19.37 -7.79 -20.36
CA VAL A 245 20.26 -7.20 -21.37
C VAL A 245 21.06 -8.24 -22.17
N ILE A 246 21.37 -9.40 -21.57
CA ILE A 246 22.06 -10.52 -22.22
C ILE A 246 21.24 -11.07 -23.40
N ASP A 247 19.92 -11.00 -23.31
CA ASP A 247 18.99 -11.63 -24.26
C ASP A 247 18.29 -10.59 -25.16
N LEU A 248 18.04 -9.39 -24.63
CA LEU A 248 17.28 -8.34 -25.33
C LEU A 248 18.15 -7.39 -26.17
N PHE A 249 19.47 -7.33 -25.93
CA PHE A 249 20.41 -6.60 -26.79
C PHE A 249 21.05 -7.55 -27.83
N PRO A 250 21.27 -7.13 -29.09
CA PRO A 250 21.72 -8.01 -30.17
C PRO A 250 23.23 -8.34 -30.13
N TRP A 251 23.73 -8.89 -29.01
CA TRP A 251 25.14 -9.25 -28.85
C TRP A 251 25.65 -10.25 -29.90
N LYS A 252 24.79 -11.19 -30.31
CA LYS A 252 25.07 -12.19 -31.35
C LYS A 252 25.33 -11.58 -32.74
N ASP A 253 24.81 -10.38 -33.00
CA ASP A 253 24.85 -9.71 -34.31
C ASP A 253 26.03 -8.72 -34.39
N LEU A 254 26.88 -8.69 -33.35
CA LEU A 254 28.13 -7.93 -33.31
C LEU A 254 29.26 -8.69 -34.03
N PRO A 255 30.25 -7.99 -34.62
CA PRO A 255 31.44 -8.63 -35.18
C PRO A 255 32.19 -9.53 -34.20
N GLN A 256 32.81 -10.60 -34.71
CA GLN A 256 33.71 -11.42 -33.89
C GLN A 256 34.90 -10.57 -33.41
N GLY A 257 35.22 -10.66 -32.12
CA GLY A 257 36.25 -9.86 -31.46
C GLY A 257 35.76 -8.51 -30.94
N THR A 258 34.47 -8.15 -31.09
CA THR A 258 33.92 -6.92 -30.52
C THR A 258 34.20 -6.80 -29.03
N SER A 259 34.78 -5.66 -28.65
CA SER A 259 35.28 -5.39 -27.31
C SER A 259 34.24 -4.68 -26.43
N VAL A 260 33.88 -5.31 -25.31
CA VAL A 260 32.89 -4.82 -24.35
C VAL A 260 33.58 -4.57 -23.03
N VAL A 261 33.50 -3.34 -22.51
CA VAL A 261 33.97 -2.99 -21.17
C VAL A 261 32.80 -2.70 -20.23
N ASP A 262 32.73 -3.47 -19.16
CA ASP A 262 31.76 -3.39 -18.07
C ASP A 262 32.37 -2.47 -17.00
N VAL A 263 31.84 -1.25 -16.88
CA VAL A 263 32.38 -0.16 -16.05
C VAL A 263 31.49 0.03 -14.83
N GLY A 264 32.04 -0.19 -13.64
CA GLY A 264 31.26 -0.35 -12.40
C GLY A 264 30.57 -1.72 -12.31
N GLY A 265 31.16 -2.75 -12.95
CA GLY A 265 30.56 -4.09 -13.07
C GLY A 265 30.62 -4.94 -11.80
N GLY A 266 31.23 -4.46 -10.72
CA GLY A 266 31.50 -5.20 -9.49
C GLY A 266 32.34 -6.45 -9.75
N ILE A 267 31.81 -7.62 -9.37
CA ILE A 267 32.39 -8.93 -9.69
C ILE A 267 32.10 -9.43 -11.11
N GLY A 268 31.41 -8.63 -11.93
CA GLY A 268 31.16 -8.90 -13.35
C GLY A 268 30.06 -9.91 -13.63
N ASN A 269 28.94 -9.87 -12.90
CA ASN A 269 27.84 -10.83 -13.08
C ASN A 269 27.29 -10.80 -14.52
N VAL A 270 27.03 -9.62 -15.07
CA VAL A 270 26.57 -9.47 -16.47
C VAL A 270 27.66 -9.91 -17.44
N THR A 271 28.91 -9.47 -17.21
CA THR A 271 30.08 -9.88 -18.01
C THR A 271 30.29 -11.40 -18.04
N MET A 272 30.05 -12.11 -16.93
CA MET A 272 30.13 -13.58 -16.89
C MET A 272 29.06 -14.26 -17.76
N GLN A 273 27.83 -13.73 -17.79
CA GLN A 273 26.78 -14.27 -18.66
C GLN A 273 27.09 -13.99 -20.14
N LEU A 274 27.63 -12.81 -20.48
CA LEU A 274 28.16 -12.53 -21.81
C LEU A 274 29.29 -13.50 -22.18
N ALA A 275 30.22 -13.78 -21.25
CA ALA A 275 31.36 -14.67 -21.47
C ALA A 275 30.94 -16.11 -21.80
N LYS A 276 29.81 -16.57 -21.23
CA LYS A 276 29.22 -17.89 -21.46
C LYS A 276 28.39 -17.95 -22.74
N LYS A 277 27.54 -16.96 -22.99
CA LYS A 277 26.56 -16.98 -24.09
C LYS A 277 27.14 -16.51 -25.42
N TYR A 278 28.15 -15.64 -25.40
CA TYR A 278 28.74 -15.01 -26.58
C TYR A 278 30.28 -15.12 -26.58
N PRO A 279 30.84 -16.33 -26.81
CA PRO A 279 32.30 -16.54 -26.84
C PRO A 279 33.03 -15.80 -27.98
N THR A 280 32.30 -15.15 -28.88
CA THR A 280 32.82 -14.24 -29.90
C THR A 280 33.23 -12.86 -29.36
N LEU A 281 32.81 -12.48 -28.15
CA LEU A 281 33.11 -11.18 -27.54
C LEU A 281 34.46 -11.19 -26.82
N GLN A 282 35.10 -10.02 -26.80
CA GLN A 282 36.29 -9.72 -25.99
C GLN A 282 35.86 -8.83 -24.83
N LEU A 283 35.96 -9.34 -23.60
CA LEU A 283 35.34 -8.73 -22.44
C LEU A 283 36.39 -8.07 -21.53
N LYS A 284 35.97 -7.02 -20.83
CA LYS A 284 36.81 -6.28 -19.90
C LYS A 284 35.96 -5.88 -18.69
N LEU A 285 36.42 -6.21 -17.49
CA LEU A 285 35.74 -5.86 -16.24
C LEU A 285 36.53 -4.77 -15.52
N GLN A 286 35.85 -3.67 -15.18
CA GLN A 286 36.41 -2.55 -14.45
C GLN A 286 35.55 -2.15 -13.26
N ASP A 287 36.17 -2.08 -12.09
CA ASP A 287 35.59 -1.73 -10.80
C ASP A 287 36.71 -1.38 -9.81
N LEU A 288 36.39 -1.12 -8.54
CA LEU A 288 37.36 -0.80 -7.50
C LEU A 288 38.37 -1.95 -7.27
N PRO A 289 39.59 -1.66 -6.77
CA PRO A 289 40.68 -2.64 -6.70
C PRO A 289 40.32 -3.95 -6.00
N GLU A 290 39.64 -3.87 -4.85
CA GLU A 290 39.21 -5.02 -4.06
C GLU A 290 38.11 -5.86 -4.74
N ARG A 291 37.21 -5.22 -5.50
CA ARG A 291 36.20 -5.91 -6.32
C ARG A 291 36.82 -6.64 -7.49
N ILE A 292 37.82 -6.04 -8.15
CA ILE A 292 38.58 -6.69 -9.22
C ILE A 292 39.47 -7.82 -8.69
N VAL A 293 40.06 -7.68 -7.50
CA VAL A 293 40.77 -8.78 -6.81
C VAL A 293 39.84 -9.95 -6.51
N GLN A 294 38.67 -9.68 -5.92
CA GLN A 294 37.63 -10.70 -5.66
C GLN A 294 37.16 -11.38 -6.95
N ALA A 295 36.83 -10.60 -7.99
CA ALA A 295 36.38 -11.12 -9.28
C ALA A 295 37.41 -12.08 -9.88
N LYS A 296 38.67 -11.64 -9.96
CA LYS A 296 39.75 -12.36 -10.64
C LYS A 296 40.25 -13.59 -9.89
N ASN A 297 40.28 -13.55 -8.56
CA ASN A 297 40.94 -14.59 -7.75
C ASN A 297 39.95 -15.59 -7.14
N GLU A 298 38.70 -15.18 -6.88
CA GLU A 298 37.69 -16.02 -6.21
C GLU A 298 36.60 -16.44 -7.19
N VAL A 299 35.94 -15.46 -7.83
CA VAL A 299 34.67 -15.71 -8.55
C VAL A 299 34.88 -16.31 -9.94
N TRP A 300 35.65 -15.65 -10.80
CA TRP A 300 35.78 -16.07 -12.21
C TRP A 300 36.53 -17.39 -12.41
N PRO A 301 37.57 -17.76 -11.62
CA PRO A 301 38.19 -19.08 -11.72
C PRO A 301 37.22 -20.24 -11.45
N GLU A 302 36.19 -20.02 -10.62
CA GLU A 302 35.15 -21.02 -10.34
C GLU A 302 34.02 -20.96 -11.40
N LYS A 303 33.54 -19.77 -11.74
CA LYS A 303 32.31 -19.59 -12.56
C LYS A 303 32.53 -19.49 -14.07
N CYS A 304 33.74 -19.10 -14.52
CA CYS A 304 34.10 -18.79 -15.92
C CYS A 304 35.58 -19.13 -16.28
N PRO A 305 36.16 -20.29 -15.88
CA PRO A 305 37.57 -20.58 -16.09
C PRO A 305 38.00 -20.58 -17.56
N GLU A 306 37.11 -20.99 -18.47
CA GLU A 306 37.31 -21.00 -19.93
C GLU A 306 37.65 -19.61 -20.47
N ALA A 307 36.89 -18.58 -20.07
CA ALA A 307 37.12 -17.22 -20.54
C ALA A 307 38.48 -16.66 -20.09
N ILE A 308 39.00 -17.09 -18.92
CA ILE A 308 40.35 -16.74 -18.46
C ILE A 308 41.40 -17.48 -19.32
N ALA A 309 41.24 -18.79 -19.53
CA ALA A 309 42.17 -19.62 -20.28
C ALA A 309 42.28 -19.20 -21.76
N GLU A 310 41.16 -18.81 -22.36
CA GLU A 310 41.04 -18.31 -23.74
C GLU A 310 41.40 -16.82 -23.88
N GLN A 311 41.80 -16.15 -22.78
CA GLN A 311 42.15 -14.72 -22.72
C GLN A 311 41.02 -13.79 -23.21
N ARG A 312 39.76 -14.19 -23.04
CA ARG A 312 38.55 -13.41 -23.41
C ARG A 312 38.08 -12.42 -22.33
N ILE A 313 38.76 -12.34 -21.19
CA ILE A 313 38.46 -11.39 -20.11
C ILE A 313 39.72 -10.64 -19.63
N GLU A 314 39.70 -9.31 -19.73
CA GLU A 314 40.64 -8.40 -19.09
C GLU A 314 40.08 -7.95 -17.72
N PHE A 315 40.90 -7.99 -16.66
CA PHE A 315 40.54 -7.49 -15.33
C PHE A 315 41.39 -6.27 -14.99
N LYS A 316 40.77 -5.10 -14.79
CA LYS A 316 41.51 -3.86 -14.50
C LYS A 316 40.78 -2.97 -13.49
N ALA A 317 41.45 -2.67 -12.38
CA ALA A 317 40.96 -1.69 -11.40
C ALA A 317 40.67 -0.32 -12.04
N LEU A 318 39.67 0.36 -11.51
CA LEU A 318 39.22 1.68 -11.94
C LEU A 318 38.42 2.39 -10.83
N ASP A 319 38.86 3.56 -10.40
CA ASP A 319 37.94 4.56 -9.83
C ASP A 319 37.35 5.38 -10.99
N PHE A 320 36.06 5.16 -11.31
CA PHE A 320 35.42 5.84 -12.45
C PHE A 320 35.03 7.31 -12.18
N PHE A 321 35.25 7.83 -10.97
CA PHE A 321 35.17 9.27 -10.69
C PHE A 321 36.52 9.98 -10.90
N ALA A 322 37.65 9.28 -10.71
CA ALA A 322 39.00 9.81 -10.86
C ALA A 322 39.69 9.47 -12.20
N GLU A 323 39.40 8.31 -12.78
CA GLU A 323 40.09 7.73 -13.93
C GLU A 323 39.19 7.57 -15.18
N THR A 324 39.80 7.38 -16.35
CA THR A 324 39.09 7.01 -17.58
C THR A 324 39.07 5.49 -17.78
N PRO A 325 37.93 4.90 -18.19
CA PRO A 325 37.84 3.51 -18.64
C PRO A 325 38.84 3.13 -19.75
N ILE A 326 39.02 1.82 -19.98
CA ILE A 326 39.94 1.30 -21.02
C ILE A 326 39.57 1.87 -22.40
N PRO A 327 40.49 2.57 -23.08
CA PRO A 327 40.16 3.31 -24.30
C PRO A 327 39.94 2.41 -25.51
N ASN A 328 39.25 2.98 -26.51
CA ASN A 328 38.94 2.37 -27.81
C ASN A 328 38.16 1.04 -27.76
N CYS A 329 37.41 0.76 -26.68
CA CYS A 329 36.46 -0.35 -26.66
C CYS A 329 35.25 -0.07 -27.58
N ASP A 330 34.66 -1.09 -28.18
CA ASP A 330 33.52 -0.95 -29.11
C ASP A 330 32.22 -0.65 -28.35
N ILE A 331 32.03 -1.24 -27.17
CA ILE A 331 30.90 -1.01 -26.28
C ILE A 331 31.40 -0.71 -24.86
N TYR A 332 30.99 0.43 -24.32
CA TYR A 332 31.08 0.75 -22.89
C TYR A 332 29.72 0.47 -22.27
N TYR A 333 29.67 -0.41 -21.28
CA TYR A 333 28.45 -0.81 -20.59
C TYR A 333 28.44 -0.22 -19.17
N LEU A 334 27.31 0.39 -18.80
CA LEU A 334 27.07 1.08 -17.54
C LEU A 334 25.73 0.58 -16.99
N LYS A 335 25.68 0.12 -15.73
CA LYS A 335 24.47 -0.45 -15.13
C LYS A 335 24.28 -0.01 -13.67
N ASN A 336 23.16 0.66 -13.37
CA ASN A 336 22.77 1.09 -12.01
C ASN A 336 23.79 2.01 -11.30
N ILE A 337 24.61 2.74 -12.05
CA ILE A 337 25.68 3.63 -11.55
C ILE A 337 25.52 5.09 -11.97
N MET A 338 24.52 5.41 -12.79
CA MET A 338 24.20 6.77 -13.21
C MET A 338 23.50 7.56 -12.10
N GLN A 339 24.18 7.79 -10.98
CA GLN A 339 23.63 8.45 -9.79
C GLN A 339 24.17 9.88 -9.65
N ALA A 340 24.73 10.25 -8.49
CA ALA A 340 25.47 11.49 -8.30
C ALA A 340 26.65 11.58 -9.27
N GLU A 341 27.02 12.79 -9.66
CA GLU A 341 28.13 13.10 -10.58
C GLU A 341 28.10 12.39 -11.96
N SER A 342 26.96 11.84 -12.39
CA SER A 342 26.73 11.16 -13.68
C SER A 342 27.42 11.79 -14.90
N ILE A 343 27.50 13.12 -14.96
CA ILE A 343 28.19 13.86 -16.04
C ILE A 343 29.69 13.52 -16.08
N LYS A 344 30.38 13.42 -14.93
CA LYS A 344 31.80 13.04 -14.86
C LYS A 344 32.02 11.63 -15.40
N ILE A 345 31.16 10.68 -15.02
CA ILE A 345 31.22 9.28 -15.48
C ILE A 345 31.11 9.22 -17.00
N LEU A 346 30.09 9.87 -17.58
CA LEU A 346 29.90 9.95 -19.03
C LEU A 346 31.03 10.70 -19.73
N GLN A 347 31.60 11.75 -19.14
CA GLN A 347 32.77 12.44 -19.68
C GLN A 347 34.04 11.57 -19.63
N GLY A 348 34.19 10.72 -18.60
CA GLY A 348 35.26 9.72 -18.49
C GLY A 348 35.16 8.68 -19.60
N VAL A 349 33.97 8.10 -19.78
CA VAL A 349 33.65 7.19 -20.90
C VAL A 349 33.86 7.89 -22.25
N ARG A 350 33.37 9.13 -22.42
CA ARG A 350 33.50 9.88 -23.68
C ARG A 350 34.95 10.12 -24.09
N LYS A 351 35.87 10.31 -23.14
CA LYS A 351 37.32 10.43 -23.39
C LYS A 351 37.95 9.10 -23.83
N ALA A 352 37.42 7.97 -23.35
CA ALA A 352 37.88 6.63 -23.72
C ALA A 352 37.35 6.18 -25.10
N MET A 353 36.15 6.61 -25.49
CA MET A 353 35.49 6.23 -26.76
C MET A 353 36.30 6.56 -28.02
N GLY A 354 36.46 5.55 -28.88
CA GLY A 354 36.86 5.71 -30.28
C GLY A 354 35.68 6.15 -31.17
N PRO A 355 35.92 6.38 -32.47
CA PRO A 355 34.93 7.00 -33.38
C PRO A 355 33.68 6.15 -33.65
N ASN A 356 33.77 4.83 -33.49
CA ASN A 356 32.66 3.89 -33.68
C ASN A 356 32.10 3.33 -32.37
N SER A 357 32.68 3.72 -31.22
CA SER A 357 32.30 3.20 -29.90
C SER A 357 30.86 3.58 -29.54
N ARG A 358 30.20 2.71 -28.77
CA ARG A 358 28.85 2.91 -28.24
C ARG A 358 28.89 2.93 -26.72
N VAL A 359 27.94 3.64 -26.10
CA VAL A 359 27.66 3.51 -24.66
C VAL A 359 26.29 2.85 -24.52
N LEU A 360 26.22 1.78 -23.74
CA LEU A 360 24.98 1.08 -23.38
C LEU A 360 24.72 1.34 -21.90
N VAL A 361 23.72 2.19 -21.63
CA VAL A 361 23.28 2.57 -20.28
C VAL A 361 22.06 1.73 -19.92
N GLN A 362 22.15 0.96 -18.83
CA GLN A 362 21.04 0.21 -18.23
C GLN A 362 20.69 0.82 -16.87
N GLU A 363 19.62 1.59 -16.85
CA GLU A 363 19.13 2.33 -15.68
C GLU A 363 17.59 2.27 -15.64
N TYR A 364 16.96 2.65 -14.53
CA TYR A 364 15.51 2.82 -14.50
C TYR A 364 15.14 4.17 -15.14
N ILE A 365 14.28 4.12 -16.17
CA ILE A 365 13.93 5.31 -16.96
C ILE A 365 12.49 5.71 -16.63
N LEU A 366 12.34 6.84 -15.93
CA LEU A 366 11.04 7.43 -15.64
C LEU A 366 10.37 7.95 -16.93
N GLN A 367 9.04 7.96 -16.92
CA GLN A 367 8.19 8.48 -17.99
C GLN A 367 7.12 9.40 -17.37
N GLY A 368 6.71 10.45 -18.08
CA GLY A 368 5.63 11.35 -17.61
C GLY A 368 4.27 10.65 -17.60
N THR A 369 3.33 11.14 -16.77
CA THR A 369 1.92 10.71 -16.89
C THR A 369 1.13 11.52 -17.92
N ASN A 370 1.73 12.56 -18.52
CA ASN A 370 1.13 13.34 -19.59
C ASN A 370 1.30 12.65 -20.95
N ARG A 371 0.22 12.56 -21.74
CA ARG A 371 0.27 11.98 -23.09
C ARG A 371 0.78 13.01 -24.09
N VAL A 372 1.69 12.61 -24.98
CA VAL A 372 2.22 13.44 -26.08
C VAL A 372 1.84 12.85 -27.45
N SER A 373 1.97 13.64 -28.53
CA SER A 373 1.65 13.11 -29.87
C SER A 373 2.62 11.98 -30.29
N PRO A 374 2.22 11.10 -31.22
CA PRO A 374 3.09 10.03 -31.72
C PRO A 374 4.39 10.53 -32.38
N GLU A 375 4.43 11.78 -32.84
CA GLU A 375 5.60 12.41 -33.47
C GLU A 375 6.58 12.97 -32.43
N GLU A 376 6.08 13.44 -31.29
CA GLU A 376 6.89 13.91 -30.14
C GLU A 376 7.37 12.76 -29.23
N ALA A 377 6.73 11.59 -29.33
CA ALA A 377 6.91 10.45 -28.45
C ALA A 377 8.30 9.79 -28.59
N LYS A 378 9.25 10.20 -27.74
CA LYS A 378 10.60 9.60 -27.64
C LYS A 378 10.62 8.15 -27.11
N SER A 379 9.49 7.65 -26.63
CA SER A 379 9.28 6.26 -26.20
C SER A 379 7.85 5.80 -26.53
N GLU A 380 7.62 4.48 -26.53
CA GLU A 380 6.27 3.91 -26.60
C GLU A 380 5.38 4.40 -25.44
N GLN A 381 4.08 4.57 -25.73
CA GLN A 381 3.05 4.99 -24.78
C GLN A 381 1.93 3.93 -24.73
N ALA A 382 1.37 3.69 -23.54
CA ALA A 382 0.24 2.78 -23.33
C ALA A 382 -1.03 3.22 -24.11
N PRO A 383 -1.91 2.28 -24.51
CA PRO A 383 -3.16 2.60 -25.20
C PRO A 383 -4.11 3.44 -24.32
N GLU A 384 -5.00 4.21 -24.96
CA GLU A 384 -6.10 4.86 -24.23
C GLU A 384 -7.11 3.83 -23.72
N PRO A 385 -7.76 4.05 -22.55
CA PRO A 385 -7.72 5.26 -21.72
C PRO A 385 -6.67 5.22 -20.59
N LEU A 386 -5.61 4.40 -20.68
CA LEU A 386 -4.60 4.30 -19.62
C LEU A 386 -3.70 5.52 -19.54
N LEU A 387 -3.09 5.76 -18.36
CA LEU A 387 -1.91 6.62 -18.26
C LEU A 387 -0.83 6.14 -19.25
N PRO A 388 -0.18 7.04 -20.01
CA PRO A 388 0.72 6.69 -21.12
C PRO A 388 1.96 5.92 -20.68
N ASN A 389 2.33 5.98 -19.40
CA ASN A 389 3.40 5.20 -18.80
C ASN A 389 2.95 3.84 -18.22
N TYR A 390 1.76 3.35 -18.59
CA TYR A 390 1.07 2.17 -18.02
C TYR A 390 0.63 2.31 -16.55
N GLY A 391 0.81 3.48 -15.93
CA GLY A 391 0.39 3.73 -14.55
C GLY A 391 0.96 2.68 -13.58
N SER A 392 0.07 1.97 -12.87
CA SER A 392 0.51 0.94 -11.91
C SER A 392 1.32 -0.21 -12.53
N GLY A 393 1.15 -0.52 -13.82
CA GLY A 393 1.96 -1.55 -14.51
C GLY A 393 3.44 -1.20 -14.71
N ARG A 394 3.87 0.04 -14.42
CA ARG A 394 5.30 0.42 -14.36
C ARG A 394 5.68 1.11 -13.06
N ILE A 395 4.90 0.94 -11.99
CA ILE A 395 5.10 1.69 -10.75
C ILE A 395 6.48 1.47 -10.09
N ARG A 396 7.09 0.28 -10.25
CA ARG A 396 8.32 -0.12 -9.55
C ARG A 396 9.46 0.89 -9.64
N GLN A 397 9.65 1.55 -10.78
CA GLN A 397 10.69 2.57 -10.97
C GLN A 397 10.43 3.87 -10.19
N TYR A 398 9.18 4.20 -9.89
CA TYR A 398 8.81 5.38 -9.10
C TYR A 398 8.80 5.08 -7.58
N TYR A 399 8.55 3.82 -7.19
CA TYR A 399 8.82 3.36 -5.83
C TYR A 399 10.32 3.43 -5.52
N LEU A 400 11.16 2.90 -6.43
CA LEU A 400 12.61 2.97 -6.34
C LEU A 400 13.12 4.42 -6.31
N ASP A 401 12.51 5.32 -7.08
CA ASP A 401 12.88 6.73 -7.02
C ASP A 401 12.72 7.32 -5.60
N ILE A 402 11.61 7.07 -4.91
CA ILE A 402 11.43 7.57 -3.54
C ILE A 402 12.35 6.84 -2.53
N ASP A 403 12.63 5.55 -2.73
CA ASP A 403 13.60 4.79 -1.93
C ASP A 403 15.03 5.35 -2.05
N MET A 404 15.49 5.60 -3.28
CA MET A 404 16.80 6.20 -3.56
C MET A 404 16.93 7.63 -2.98
N MET A 405 15.83 8.36 -2.86
CA MET A 405 15.78 9.63 -2.10
C MET A 405 15.90 9.39 -0.59
N THR A 406 15.17 8.42 -0.03
CA THR A 406 15.16 8.08 1.40
C THR A 406 16.51 7.58 1.91
N MET A 407 17.19 6.75 1.14
CA MET A 407 18.35 5.98 1.61
C MET A 407 19.69 6.57 1.16
N LEU A 408 19.73 7.32 0.05
CA LEU A 408 20.96 7.80 -0.59
C LEU A 408 20.92 9.27 -1.06
N ASN A 409 19.78 9.97 -0.94
CA ASN A 409 19.55 11.31 -1.52
C ASN A 409 19.75 11.36 -3.06
N SER A 410 19.66 10.20 -3.71
CA SER A 410 19.91 9.97 -5.14
C SER A 410 18.62 10.13 -5.95
N GLU A 411 18.66 9.96 -7.27
CA GLU A 411 17.52 10.16 -8.19
C GLU A 411 17.45 9.18 -9.36
N GLU A 412 16.25 8.67 -9.65
CA GLU A 412 15.92 8.03 -10.92
C GLU A 412 15.43 9.09 -11.92
N ARG A 413 15.70 8.92 -13.22
CA ARG A 413 15.57 10.03 -14.18
C ARG A 413 14.65 9.75 -15.36
N HIS A 414 14.01 10.81 -15.85
CA HIS A 414 13.31 10.81 -17.12
C HIS A 414 14.27 10.59 -18.29
N LEU A 415 13.76 10.01 -19.38
CA LEU A 415 14.47 9.94 -20.67
C LEU A 415 14.91 11.34 -21.16
N SER A 416 14.12 12.39 -20.88
CA SER A 416 14.48 13.79 -21.19
C SER A 416 15.76 14.23 -20.46
N ALA A 417 15.96 13.81 -19.22
CA ALA A 417 17.14 14.11 -18.41
C ALA A 417 18.35 13.25 -18.80
N PHE A 418 18.17 11.95 -19.06
CA PHE A 418 19.26 11.10 -19.59
C PHE A 418 19.81 11.60 -20.93
N ILE A 419 18.94 12.09 -21.83
CA ILE A 419 19.36 12.73 -23.08
C ILE A 419 20.18 13.99 -22.80
N LYS A 420 19.68 14.91 -21.96
CA LYS A 420 20.41 16.14 -21.56
C LYS A 420 21.78 15.84 -20.92
N LEU A 421 21.88 14.81 -20.08
CA LEU A 421 23.14 14.36 -19.47
C LEU A 421 24.13 13.82 -20.52
N GLY A 422 23.65 13.03 -21.47
CA GLY A 422 24.47 12.55 -22.59
C GLY A 422 24.98 13.69 -23.47
N GLU A 423 24.09 14.61 -23.85
CA GLU A 423 24.43 15.79 -24.66
C GLU A 423 25.44 16.69 -23.94
N ALA A 424 25.26 16.95 -22.63
CA ALA A 424 26.21 17.69 -21.80
C ALA A 424 27.57 16.98 -21.60
N ALA A 425 27.62 15.66 -21.77
CA ALA A 425 28.85 14.88 -21.78
C ALA A 425 29.48 14.74 -23.19
N GLY A 426 28.88 15.32 -24.24
CA GLY A 426 29.39 15.24 -25.61
C GLY A 426 29.06 13.92 -26.33
N LEU A 427 27.98 13.24 -25.92
CA LEU A 427 27.41 12.05 -26.55
C LEU A 427 26.17 12.43 -27.39
N ARG A 428 25.77 11.56 -28.33
CA ARG A 428 24.51 11.67 -29.08
C ARG A 428 23.57 10.54 -28.68
N PHE A 429 22.31 10.86 -28.42
CA PHE A 429 21.27 9.86 -28.25
C PHE A 429 20.84 9.29 -29.62
N GLU A 430 20.79 7.97 -29.74
CA GLU A 430 20.38 7.28 -30.98
C GLU A 430 18.91 6.84 -30.93
N LYS A 431 18.58 5.89 -30.06
CA LYS A 431 17.23 5.30 -29.93
C LYS A 431 17.10 4.45 -28.64
N PRO A 432 15.89 4.29 -28.09
CA PRO A 432 15.59 3.16 -27.22
C PRO A 432 15.53 1.84 -28.03
N ALA A 433 15.69 0.71 -27.36
CA ALA A 433 15.42 -0.62 -27.95
C ALA A 433 13.90 -0.85 -28.14
N LYS A 434 13.52 -1.72 -29.09
CA LYS A 434 12.14 -2.13 -29.40
C LYS A 434 12.11 -3.63 -29.74
N MET A 435 10.99 -4.31 -29.47
CA MET A 435 10.77 -5.72 -29.84
C MET A 435 9.38 -5.92 -30.51
N THR A 436 8.89 -7.17 -30.64
CA THR A 436 7.69 -7.54 -31.45
C THR A 436 6.97 -8.82 -30.94
N ASN A 437 5.68 -9.00 -31.32
CA ASN A 437 4.60 -9.82 -30.69
C ASN A 437 4.29 -11.21 -31.35
N VAL A 438 3.40 -12.07 -30.75
CA VAL A 438 2.10 -12.64 -31.28
C VAL A 438 1.37 -13.69 -30.33
N SER A 439 0.27 -13.31 -29.62
CA SER A 439 -1.08 -13.97 -29.33
C SER A 439 -1.23 -15.43 -28.73
N HIS A 440 -2.38 -16.04 -28.30
CA HIS A 440 -3.76 -15.67 -27.82
C HIS A 440 -4.54 -16.80 -26.99
N GLY A 441 -5.12 -16.52 -25.79
CA GLY A 441 -6.27 -17.18 -25.04
C GLY A 441 -5.98 -18.22 -23.91
N ASN A 442 -6.76 -18.42 -22.80
CA ASN A 442 -7.93 -17.72 -22.17
C ASN A 442 -8.14 -18.04 -20.63
N ILE A 443 -8.22 -17.07 -19.68
CA ILE A 443 -8.60 -17.20 -18.21
C ILE A 443 -9.88 -16.42 -17.80
N SER A 444 -10.98 -16.61 -18.53
CA SER A 444 -12.09 -15.64 -18.55
C SER A 444 -12.81 -15.31 -17.22
N ALA A 445 -12.87 -16.19 -16.21
CA ALA A 445 -13.78 -16.03 -15.06
C ALA A 445 -13.64 -14.71 -14.26
N LEU A 446 -12.40 -14.25 -13.97
CA LEU A 446 -12.19 -12.96 -13.28
C LEU A 446 -12.56 -11.77 -14.17
N VAL A 447 -12.32 -11.89 -15.48
CA VAL A 447 -12.67 -10.87 -16.49
C VAL A 447 -14.18 -10.75 -16.67
N GLU A 448 -14.90 -11.88 -16.61
CA GLU A 448 -16.35 -11.93 -16.62
C GLU A 448 -16.96 -11.23 -15.39
N LEU A 449 -16.43 -11.47 -14.19
CA LEU A 449 -16.84 -10.75 -12.97
C LEU A 449 -16.62 -9.24 -13.09
N ILE A 450 -15.44 -8.80 -13.52
CA ILE A 450 -15.11 -7.38 -13.75
C ILE A 450 -16.09 -6.75 -14.75
N THR A 451 -16.37 -7.46 -15.85
CA THR A 451 -17.25 -6.98 -16.93
C THR A 451 -18.72 -6.92 -16.52
N GLN A 452 -19.20 -7.87 -15.72
CA GLN A 452 -20.57 -7.87 -15.19
C GLN A 452 -20.75 -6.77 -14.13
N ALA A 453 -19.83 -6.66 -13.17
CA ALA A 453 -19.88 -5.64 -12.13
C ALA A 453 -19.75 -4.21 -12.69
N SER A 454 -18.91 -3.98 -13.71
CA SER A 454 -18.79 -2.67 -14.36
C SER A 454 -20.13 -2.17 -14.93
N LYS A 455 -20.94 -3.07 -15.51
CA LYS A 455 -22.28 -2.71 -16.02
C LYS A 455 -23.26 -2.33 -14.91
N ILE A 456 -23.13 -2.92 -13.73
CA ILE A 456 -23.92 -2.54 -12.54
C ILE A 456 -23.54 -1.13 -12.08
N VAL A 457 -22.25 -0.78 -12.09
CA VAL A 457 -21.77 0.58 -11.80
C VAL A 457 -22.29 1.59 -12.83
N GLU A 458 -22.16 1.31 -14.13
CA GLU A 458 -22.72 2.15 -15.21
C GLU A 458 -24.24 2.34 -15.07
N ALA A 459 -24.97 1.27 -14.74
CA ALA A 459 -26.41 1.28 -14.47
C ALA A 459 -26.82 1.93 -13.13
N ALA A 460 -25.87 2.25 -12.25
CA ALA A 460 -26.12 3.02 -11.02
C ALA A 460 -25.85 4.51 -11.24
N TYR A 461 -24.74 4.88 -11.87
CA TYR A 461 -24.40 6.27 -12.16
C TYR A 461 -25.40 6.93 -13.13
N SER A 462 -25.85 6.20 -14.15
CA SER A 462 -26.87 6.67 -15.11
C SER A 462 -28.27 6.91 -14.55
N LYS A 463 -28.53 6.51 -13.28
CA LYS A 463 -29.78 6.82 -12.57
C LYS A 463 -29.74 8.17 -11.83
N THR A 464 -28.61 8.89 -11.85
CA THR A 464 -28.49 10.20 -11.17
C THR A 464 -28.91 11.36 -12.07
N GLU A 465 -29.66 12.32 -11.52
CA GLU A 465 -30.28 13.38 -12.33
C GLU A 465 -29.28 14.44 -12.81
N GLU A 466 -28.31 14.84 -11.98
CA GLU A 466 -27.36 15.92 -12.29
C GLU A 466 -26.16 15.50 -13.14
N LYS A 467 -25.66 14.27 -12.94
CA LYS A 467 -24.46 13.74 -13.59
C LYS A 467 -24.65 12.26 -14.00
N PRO A 468 -25.54 11.92 -14.96
CA PRO A 468 -25.82 10.54 -15.38
C PRO A 468 -24.67 9.79 -16.10
N TRP A 469 -23.41 10.14 -15.81
CA TRP A 469 -22.18 9.53 -16.34
C TRP A 469 -21.18 9.30 -15.20
N ILE A 470 -20.23 8.39 -15.41
CA ILE A 470 -19.15 8.14 -14.44
C ILE A 470 -18.15 9.32 -14.50
N PRO A 471 -17.79 9.96 -13.37
CA PRO A 471 -16.87 11.09 -13.34
C PRO A 471 -15.47 10.64 -13.76
N SER A 472 -14.74 11.53 -14.43
CA SER A 472 -13.32 11.31 -14.72
C SER A 472 -12.51 11.32 -13.43
N LEU A 473 -11.40 10.60 -13.42
CA LEU A 473 -10.36 10.76 -12.38
C LEU A 473 -9.79 12.19 -12.37
N ASP A 474 -9.87 12.90 -13.50
CA ASP A 474 -9.46 14.30 -13.63
C ASP A 474 -10.46 15.32 -13.05
N ASP A 475 -11.72 14.93 -12.78
CA ASP A 475 -12.77 15.89 -12.40
C ASP A 475 -12.62 16.34 -10.94
N THR A 476 -12.38 17.63 -10.69
CA THR A 476 -12.32 18.18 -9.32
C THR A 476 -13.69 18.37 -8.67
N GLU A 477 -14.77 18.42 -9.47
CA GLU A 477 -16.13 18.66 -8.98
C GLU A 477 -16.82 17.36 -8.54
N PRO A 478 -17.18 17.20 -7.25
CA PRO A 478 -17.65 15.94 -6.69
C PRO A 478 -18.89 15.42 -7.42
N HIS A 479 -18.97 14.11 -7.61
CA HIS A 479 -20.18 13.46 -8.12
C HIS A 479 -21.21 13.31 -6.98
N PRO A 480 -22.53 13.39 -7.22
CA PRO A 480 -23.54 13.17 -6.17
C PRO A 480 -23.34 11.85 -5.39
N LEU A 481 -22.94 10.79 -6.08
CA LEU A 481 -22.63 9.49 -5.46
C LEU A 481 -21.36 9.50 -4.58
N ASP A 482 -20.42 10.43 -4.78
CA ASP A 482 -19.19 10.52 -3.96
C ASP A 482 -19.49 10.89 -2.50
N ARG A 483 -20.71 11.40 -2.22
CA ARG A 483 -21.20 11.77 -0.88
C ARG A 483 -22.46 10.99 -0.45
N SER A 484 -22.97 10.07 -1.28
CA SER A 484 -24.14 9.26 -0.93
C SER A 484 -23.75 7.94 -0.29
N ILE A 485 -24.61 7.39 0.56
CA ILE A 485 -24.51 5.99 0.98
C ILE A 485 -24.89 5.10 -0.20
N TYR A 486 -24.03 4.14 -0.55
CA TYR A 486 -24.29 3.26 -1.69
C TYR A 486 -25.43 2.27 -1.42
N THR A 487 -26.15 1.90 -2.49
CA THR A 487 -27.02 0.71 -2.46
C THR A 487 -26.15 -0.54 -2.30
N LYS A 488 -26.70 -1.60 -1.68
CA LYS A 488 -25.98 -2.88 -1.56
C LYS A 488 -25.50 -3.40 -2.92
N GLU A 489 -26.34 -3.31 -3.95
CA GLU A 489 -26.01 -3.70 -5.33
C GLU A 489 -24.76 -2.98 -5.87
N LEU A 490 -24.70 -1.65 -5.75
CA LEU A 490 -23.54 -0.86 -6.18
C LEU A 490 -22.29 -1.17 -5.34
N LYS A 491 -22.45 -1.32 -4.02
CA LYS A 491 -21.36 -1.62 -3.08
C LYS A 491 -20.74 -2.99 -3.36
N THR A 492 -21.56 -4.04 -3.52
CA THR A 492 -21.11 -5.38 -3.89
C THR A 492 -20.42 -5.37 -5.26
N ALA A 493 -20.94 -4.64 -6.25
CA ALA A 493 -20.30 -4.53 -7.57
C ALA A 493 -18.90 -3.89 -7.49
N ILE A 494 -18.73 -2.81 -6.71
CA ILE A 494 -17.43 -2.16 -6.51
C ILE A 494 -16.47 -3.08 -5.77
N GLN A 495 -16.91 -3.76 -4.70
CA GLN A 495 -16.09 -4.73 -3.96
C GLN A 495 -15.65 -5.92 -4.84
N VAL A 496 -16.50 -6.37 -5.78
CA VAL A 496 -16.15 -7.38 -6.79
C VAL A 496 -15.12 -6.84 -7.79
N ILE A 497 -15.23 -5.59 -8.26
CA ILE A 497 -14.22 -4.98 -9.14
C ILE A 497 -12.88 -4.86 -8.42
N GLU A 498 -12.82 -4.25 -7.23
CA GLU A 498 -11.59 -4.07 -6.45
C GLU A 498 -10.91 -5.42 -6.12
N GLY A 499 -11.71 -6.41 -5.71
CA GLY A 499 -11.23 -7.77 -5.42
C GLY A 499 -10.71 -8.49 -6.67
N ALA A 500 -11.50 -8.54 -7.75
CA ALA A 500 -11.14 -9.23 -8.98
C ALA A 500 -9.93 -8.59 -9.67
N CYS A 501 -9.85 -7.25 -9.67
CA CYS A 501 -8.70 -6.51 -10.18
C CYS A 501 -7.40 -6.87 -9.43
N ALA A 502 -7.43 -6.85 -8.09
CA ALA A 502 -6.27 -7.17 -7.27
C ALA A 502 -5.84 -8.65 -7.41
N GLN A 503 -6.80 -9.57 -7.46
CA GLN A 503 -6.55 -11.00 -7.64
C GLN A 503 -5.98 -11.30 -9.03
N LEU A 504 -6.57 -10.74 -10.09
CA LEU A 504 -6.10 -10.91 -11.47
C LEU A 504 -4.65 -10.46 -11.64
N CYS A 505 -4.30 -9.28 -11.11
CA CYS A 505 -2.92 -8.78 -11.11
C CYS A 505 -1.96 -9.75 -10.40
N ALA A 506 -2.32 -10.21 -9.20
CA ALA A 506 -1.50 -11.12 -8.42
C ALA A 506 -1.30 -12.49 -9.12
N THR A 507 -2.31 -12.97 -9.85
CA THR A 507 -2.24 -14.22 -10.61
C THR A 507 -1.31 -14.12 -11.82
N VAL A 508 -1.47 -13.08 -12.67
CA VAL A 508 -0.75 -12.98 -13.96
C VAL A 508 0.70 -12.50 -13.84
N ALA A 509 1.01 -11.71 -12.82
CA ALA A 509 2.35 -11.24 -12.54
C ALA A 509 3.23 -12.35 -11.92
N LYS A 510 4.56 -12.16 -11.99
CA LYS A 510 5.51 -13.04 -11.28
C LYS A 510 5.33 -12.88 -9.76
N PRO A 511 5.42 -13.95 -8.96
CA PRO A 511 5.33 -13.86 -7.49
C PRO A 511 6.34 -12.88 -6.89
N SER A 512 7.57 -12.92 -7.39
CA SER A 512 8.66 -12.01 -7.03
C SER A 512 8.34 -10.55 -7.37
N HIS A 513 7.69 -10.27 -8.50
CA HIS A 513 7.26 -8.92 -8.89
C HIS A 513 6.11 -8.42 -8.01
N THR A 514 5.05 -9.21 -7.87
CA THR A 514 3.88 -8.92 -7.04
C THR A 514 4.26 -8.55 -5.62
N LEU A 515 5.19 -9.31 -5.01
CA LEU A 515 5.66 -9.04 -3.65
C LEU A 515 6.62 -7.86 -3.59
N THR A 516 7.57 -7.74 -4.53
CA THR A 516 8.46 -6.57 -4.60
C THR A 516 7.64 -5.26 -4.58
N ASN A 517 6.63 -5.14 -5.43
CA ASN A 517 5.80 -3.93 -5.52
C ASN A 517 5.01 -3.63 -4.23
N ARG A 518 4.72 -4.65 -3.40
CA ARG A 518 4.03 -4.50 -2.10
C ARG A 518 4.97 -4.14 -0.96
N ASN A 519 6.24 -4.54 -1.03
CA ASN A 519 7.25 -4.12 -0.07
C ASN A 519 7.59 -2.61 -0.18
N PHE A 520 7.03 -1.90 -1.16
CA PHE A 520 7.08 -0.44 -1.26
C PHE A 520 5.79 0.28 -0.83
N SER A 521 4.81 -0.38 -0.20
CA SER A 521 3.51 0.25 0.13
C SER A 521 3.62 1.47 1.07
N TYR A 522 4.69 1.54 1.87
CA TYR A 522 5.00 2.69 2.75
C TYR A 522 5.14 4.01 1.97
N VAL A 523 5.56 3.96 0.70
CA VAL A 523 5.75 5.15 -0.15
C VAL A 523 4.42 5.89 -0.37
N GLU A 524 3.29 5.19 -0.35
CA GLU A 524 1.96 5.80 -0.51
C GLU A 524 1.58 6.64 0.71
N SER A 525 1.69 6.08 1.91
CA SER A 525 1.44 6.79 3.16
C SER A 525 2.40 7.98 3.34
N VAL A 526 3.69 7.79 3.07
CA VAL A 526 4.73 8.85 3.20
C VAL A 526 4.52 9.99 2.19
N CYS A 527 4.23 9.68 0.93
CA CYS A 527 3.94 10.73 -0.07
C CYS A 527 2.66 11.50 0.29
N ILE A 528 1.64 10.83 0.84
CA ILE A 528 0.41 11.47 1.33
C ILE A 528 0.71 12.37 2.54
N ASN A 529 1.53 11.93 3.50
CA ASN A 529 1.96 12.75 4.64
C ASN A 529 2.55 14.09 4.21
N ILE A 530 3.44 14.07 3.21
CA ILE A 530 4.11 15.26 2.70
C ILE A 530 3.10 16.19 2.03
N VAL A 531 2.25 15.71 1.10
CA VAL A 531 1.33 16.62 0.41
C VAL A 531 0.26 17.23 1.32
N LEU A 532 -0.07 16.56 2.42
CA LEU A 532 -0.90 17.10 3.50
C LEU A 532 -0.13 18.14 4.31
N THR A 533 1.05 17.79 4.84
CA THR A 533 1.88 18.68 5.68
C THR A 533 2.16 20.03 5.02
N TYR A 534 2.45 20.04 3.73
CA TYR A 534 2.72 21.26 2.94
C TYR A 534 1.50 21.81 2.19
N LYS A 535 0.30 21.27 2.44
CA LYS A 535 -0.98 21.72 1.85
C LYS A 535 -0.94 21.87 0.33
N ILE A 536 -0.30 20.92 -0.36
CA ILE A 536 -0.16 20.95 -1.82
C ILE A 536 -1.52 20.98 -2.55
N PRO A 537 -2.58 20.27 -2.11
CA PRO A 537 -3.91 20.40 -2.70
C PRO A 537 -4.46 21.82 -2.63
N ASP A 538 -4.25 22.54 -1.53
CA ASP A 538 -4.68 23.93 -1.36
C ASP A 538 -3.88 24.88 -2.26
N VAL A 539 -2.56 24.67 -2.38
CA VAL A 539 -1.67 25.40 -3.31
C VAL A 539 -2.08 25.20 -4.78
N LEU A 540 -2.34 23.95 -5.20
CA LEU A 540 -2.78 23.65 -6.55
C LEU A 540 -4.17 24.19 -6.88
N GLN A 541 -5.00 24.44 -5.86
CA GLN A 541 -6.32 25.05 -6.04
C GLN A 541 -6.25 26.51 -6.48
N GLU A 542 -5.14 27.22 -6.24
CA GLU A 542 -4.92 28.57 -6.79
C GLU A 542 -4.83 28.59 -8.32
N LYS A 543 -4.46 27.45 -8.93
CA LYS A 543 -4.19 27.35 -10.37
C LYS A 543 -4.69 26.01 -10.95
N PRO A 544 -6.02 25.78 -11.00
CA PRO A 544 -6.58 24.44 -11.27
C PRO A 544 -6.22 23.83 -12.64
N GLY A 545 -5.80 24.64 -13.62
CA GLY A 545 -5.32 24.16 -14.91
C GLY A 545 -3.89 23.60 -14.92
N GLY A 546 -3.14 23.74 -13.83
CA GLY A 546 -1.77 23.25 -13.69
C GLY A 546 -0.79 24.31 -13.17
N MET A 547 0.01 23.95 -12.16
CA MET A 547 1.09 24.76 -11.58
C MET A 547 2.45 24.12 -11.84
N ASP A 548 3.46 24.93 -12.21
CA ASP A 548 4.82 24.45 -12.42
C ASP A 548 5.48 24.06 -11.09
N ILE A 549 6.27 22.99 -11.07
CA ILE A 549 6.88 22.50 -9.84
C ILE A 549 7.77 23.53 -9.12
N THR A 550 8.36 24.47 -9.86
CA THR A 550 9.16 25.58 -9.32
C THR A 550 8.27 26.58 -8.57
N GLU A 551 7.06 26.83 -9.07
CA GLU A 551 6.04 27.71 -8.45
C GLU A 551 5.44 27.04 -7.20
N ILE A 552 5.21 25.72 -7.24
CA ILE A 552 4.79 24.94 -6.05
C ILE A 552 5.90 24.97 -4.98
N GLY A 553 7.16 24.73 -5.37
CA GLY A 553 8.31 24.79 -4.45
C GLY A 553 8.48 26.17 -3.81
N GLN A 554 8.38 27.25 -4.59
CA GLN A 554 8.41 28.63 -4.08
C GLN A 554 7.30 28.93 -3.06
N LYS A 555 6.10 28.38 -3.26
CA LYS A 555 4.95 28.56 -2.34
C LYS A 555 5.05 27.73 -1.06
N THR A 556 5.80 26.63 -1.08
CA THR A 556 5.83 25.62 0.00
C THR A 556 7.14 25.59 0.77
N GLY A 557 8.21 26.16 0.22
CA GLY A 557 9.58 26.09 0.75
C GLY A 557 10.33 24.80 0.38
N LEU A 558 9.67 23.85 -0.30
CA LEU A 558 10.24 22.58 -0.71
C LEU A 558 11.16 22.71 -1.93
N GLU A 559 12.17 21.83 -2.01
CA GLU A 559 13.01 21.71 -3.20
C GLU A 559 12.16 21.14 -4.37
N PRO A 560 12.11 21.82 -5.54
CA PRO A 560 11.19 21.45 -6.61
C PRO A 560 11.39 20.04 -7.18
N THR A 561 12.63 19.57 -7.33
CA THR A 561 12.91 18.27 -7.94
C THR A 561 12.38 17.12 -7.07
N LYS A 562 12.67 17.15 -5.77
CA LYS A 562 12.17 16.20 -4.76
C LYS A 562 10.65 16.22 -4.66
N LEU A 563 10.02 17.40 -4.67
CA LEU A 563 8.56 17.49 -4.69
C LEU A 563 7.96 16.95 -6.01
N GLY A 564 8.61 17.18 -7.15
CA GLY A 564 8.16 16.69 -8.45
C GLY A 564 8.18 15.16 -8.56
N ARG A 565 9.09 14.51 -7.85
CA ARG A 565 9.14 13.03 -7.72
C ARG A 565 7.94 12.51 -6.95
N ILE A 566 7.64 13.12 -5.79
CA ILE A 566 6.48 12.80 -4.94
C ILE A 566 5.16 13.00 -5.69
N LEU A 567 4.96 14.14 -6.36
CA LEU A 567 3.71 14.42 -7.09
C LEU A 567 3.53 13.52 -8.32
N ARG A 568 4.62 13.12 -8.99
CA ARG A 568 4.57 12.16 -10.11
C ARG A 568 4.27 10.74 -9.65
N PHE A 569 4.85 10.30 -8.53
CA PHE A 569 4.49 9.04 -7.90
C PHE A 569 2.99 9.00 -7.54
N LEU A 570 2.48 10.06 -6.91
CA LEU A 570 1.06 10.15 -6.55
C LEU A 570 0.15 10.19 -7.78
N ALA A 571 0.52 10.89 -8.86
CA ALA A 571 -0.25 10.92 -10.11
C ALA A 571 -0.41 9.52 -10.73
N ILE A 572 0.56 8.62 -10.54
CA ILE A 572 0.52 7.21 -10.95
C ILE A 572 -0.43 6.37 -10.07
N ARG A 573 -0.72 6.80 -8.83
CA ARG A 573 -1.81 6.29 -8.00
C ARG A 573 -3.15 6.99 -8.25
N HIS A 574 -3.22 7.84 -9.28
CA HIS A 574 -4.35 8.71 -9.61
C HIS A 574 -4.69 9.74 -8.50
N ILE A 575 -3.69 10.20 -7.75
CA ILE A 575 -3.79 11.32 -6.80
C ILE A 575 -2.99 12.48 -7.41
N PHE A 576 -3.64 13.60 -7.74
CA PHE A 576 -3.12 14.64 -8.64
C PHE A 576 -2.93 14.13 -10.10
N ARG A 577 -2.54 15.06 -10.98
CA ARG A 577 -2.24 14.83 -12.39
C ARG A 577 -1.01 15.63 -12.82
N GLU A 578 -0.04 15.00 -13.49
CA GLU A 578 0.96 15.71 -14.30
C GLU A 578 0.30 16.08 -15.65
N VAL A 579 0.10 17.37 -15.90
CA VAL A 579 -0.58 17.93 -17.08
C VAL A 579 0.37 17.99 -18.28
N THR A 580 1.60 18.44 -18.02
CA THR A 580 2.79 18.41 -18.89
C THR A 580 4.02 18.15 -18.00
N GLU A 581 5.20 17.85 -18.57
CA GLU A 581 6.44 17.60 -17.80
C GLU A 581 6.65 18.67 -16.69
N ASN A 582 6.62 18.23 -15.43
CA ASN A 582 6.72 19.05 -14.20
C ASN A 582 5.60 20.07 -13.90
N VAL A 583 4.44 20.00 -14.58
CA VAL A 583 3.27 20.84 -14.28
C VAL A 583 2.15 19.98 -13.70
N PHE A 584 1.72 20.28 -12.47
CA PHE A 584 0.79 19.44 -11.71
C PHE A 584 -0.54 20.14 -11.40
N ALA A 585 -1.64 19.37 -11.36
CA ALA A 585 -2.99 19.85 -11.04
C ALA A 585 -3.70 18.93 -10.03
N ASN A 586 -4.71 19.47 -9.34
CA ASN A 586 -5.65 18.67 -8.56
C ASN A 586 -6.52 17.77 -9.44
N ASN A 587 -7.05 16.70 -8.85
CA ASN A 587 -7.96 15.77 -9.51
C ASN A 587 -9.03 15.24 -8.53
N ARG A 588 -9.89 14.31 -8.96
CA ARG A 588 -11.04 13.79 -8.17
C ARG A 588 -10.65 13.25 -6.79
N ILE A 589 -9.44 12.72 -6.64
CA ILE A 589 -8.96 12.14 -5.38
C ILE A 589 -8.16 13.16 -4.56
N SER A 590 -7.25 13.92 -5.17
CA SER A 590 -6.45 14.90 -4.42
C SER A 590 -7.25 16.08 -3.87
N ILE A 591 -8.38 16.44 -4.51
CA ILE A 591 -9.26 17.51 -4.00
C ILE A 591 -9.84 17.18 -2.60
N ARG A 592 -9.93 15.88 -2.24
CA ARG A 592 -10.30 15.44 -0.89
C ARG A 592 -9.22 15.67 0.16
N LEU A 593 -7.96 15.87 -0.25
CA LEU A 593 -6.82 16.10 0.65
C LEU A 593 -6.64 17.58 1.04
N LYS A 594 -7.51 18.50 0.58
CA LYS A 594 -7.46 19.93 0.95
C LYS A 594 -7.67 20.14 2.44
N SER A 595 -7.04 21.17 2.99
CA SER A 595 -7.04 21.47 4.43
C SER A 595 -8.39 21.93 5.02
N ASP A 596 -9.41 22.14 4.19
CA ASP A 596 -10.81 22.34 4.58
C ASP A 596 -11.66 21.05 4.58
N SER A 597 -11.09 19.89 4.24
CA SER A 597 -11.75 18.58 4.29
C SER A 597 -11.33 17.80 5.55
N PRO A 598 -12.23 17.05 6.22
CA PRO A 598 -11.85 16.25 7.40
C PRO A 598 -10.86 15.12 7.05
N PHE A 599 -10.78 14.74 5.77
CA PHE A 599 -9.79 13.81 5.22
C PHE A 599 -8.35 14.32 5.31
N TYR A 600 -8.12 15.63 5.42
CA TYR A 600 -6.82 16.18 5.77
C TYR A 600 -6.37 15.73 7.16
N SER A 601 -7.27 15.83 8.14
CA SER A 601 -7.00 15.48 9.54
C SER A 601 -6.86 13.97 9.74
N LEU A 602 -7.73 13.18 9.09
CA LEU A 602 -7.62 11.72 9.07
C LEU A 602 -6.36 11.23 8.36
N GLY A 603 -6.02 11.83 7.21
CA GLY A 603 -4.82 11.50 6.44
C GLY A 603 -3.53 11.80 7.21
N LEU A 604 -3.47 12.93 7.92
CA LEU A 604 -2.32 13.23 8.79
C LEU A 604 -2.21 12.22 9.94
N HIS A 605 -3.31 11.88 10.61
CA HIS A 605 -3.30 10.90 11.69
C HIS A 605 -2.79 9.51 11.22
N ALA A 606 -3.35 9.00 10.11
CA ALA A 606 -2.99 7.71 9.55
C ALA A 606 -1.54 7.65 9.03
N THR A 607 -0.98 8.77 8.57
CA THR A 607 0.36 8.84 7.94
C THR A 607 1.46 9.43 8.84
N ASP A 608 1.13 9.84 10.06
CA ASP A 608 2.09 10.32 11.07
C ASP A 608 2.04 9.42 12.32
N GLU A 609 1.07 9.62 13.24
CA GLU A 609 0.95 8.80 14.46
C GLU A 609 0.84 7.29 14.18
N SER A 610 -0.15 6.85 13.40
CA SER A 610 -0.35 5.43 13.13
C SER A 610 0.80 4.84 12.32
N GLN A 611 1.37 5.60 11.37
CA GLN A 611 2.49 5.13 10.54
C GLN A 611 3.77 4.93 11.36
N LYS A 612 4.16 5.93 12.16
CA LYS A 612 5.37 5.86 13.01
C LYS A 612 5.23 4.79 14.08
N SER A 613 4.02 4.58 14.60
CA SER A 613 3.71 3.48 15.53
C SER A 613 3.74 2.11 14.84
N ALA A 614 3.12 1.95 13.67
CA ALA A 614 3.02 0.68 12.96
C ALA A 614 4.38 0.15 12.48
N ASN A 615 5.33 1.03 12.19
CA ASN A 615 6.71 0.65 11.88
C ASN A 615 7.45 -0.05 13.05
N LEU A 616 6.94 0.04 14.28
CA LEU A 616 7.51 -0.64 15.46
C LEU A 616 6.84 -1.99 15.76
N LEU A 617 5.86 -2.43 14.97
CA LEU A 617 4.99 -3.57 15.28
C LEU A 617 5.76 -4.88 15.53
N ALA A 618 6.73 -5.25 14.69
CA ALA A 618 7.49 -6.48 14.89
C ALA A 618 8.35 -6.46 16.18
N GLU A 619 8.88 -5.31 16.56
CA GLU A 619 9.63 -5.16 17.81
C GLU A 619 8.72 -5.26 19.05
N ILE A 620 7.50 -4.75 18.95
CA ILE A 620 6.47 -4.86 20.01
C ILE A 620 5.96 -6.30 20.14
N LEU A 621 5.71 -6.99 19.04
CA LEU A 621 5.24 -8.38 19.06
C LEU A 621 6.31 -9.38 19.52
N GLY A 622 7.59 -9.09 19.25
CA GLY A 622 8.73 -9.92 19.69
C GLY A 622 9.17 -9.71 21.13
N ASP A 623 8.85 -8.57 21.74
CA ASP A 623 9.11 -8.34 23.15
C ASP A 623 8.15 -9.14 24.05
N LYS A 624 8.67 -9.63 25.18
CA LYS A 624 7.93 -10.52 26.08
C LYS A 624 6.94 -9.79 26.99
N ASP A 625 7.20 -8.51 27.29
CA ASP A 625 6.38 -7.73 28.22
C ASP A 625 5.23 -6.99 27.53
N THR A 626 5.44 -6.57 26.27
CA THR A 626 4.45 -5.89 25.42
C THR A 626 3.76 -6.83 24.43
N GLY A 627 4.48 -7.76 23.79
CA GLY A 627 3.93 -8.65 22.76
C GLY A 627 2.78 -9.53 23.24
N HIS A 628 2.93 -10.14 24.42
CA HIS A 628 1.90 -10.99 25.05
C HIS A 628 0.89 -10.23 25.93
N SER A 629 1.00 -8.90 26.00
CA SER A 629 0.07 -8.03 26.75
C SER A 629 -1.07 -7.54 25.87
N PHE A 630 -2.28 -7.44 26.42
CA PHE A 630 -3.42 -6.72 25.83
C PHE A 630 -3.73 -5.37 26.52
N SER A 631 -2.82 -4.86 27.36
CA SER A 631 -3.01 -3.54 28.00
C SER A 631 -2.85 -2.38 27.00
N PRO A 632 -3.73 -1.36 27.03
CA PRO A 632 -3.60 -0.14 26.22
C PRO A 632 -2.44 0.78 26.65
N HIS A 633 -1.68 0.40 27.69
CA HIS A 633 -0.44 1.07 28.13
C HIS A 633 0.82 0.39 27.55
N LYS A 634 0.64 -0.59 26.66
CA LYS A 634 1.70 -1.44 26.07
C LYS A 634 1.52 -1.57 24.56
N THR A 635 1.20 -0.45 23.93
CA THR A 635 0.96 -0.30 22.49
C THR A 635 2.25 0.00 21.73
N ALA A 636 2.23 -0.05 20.40
CA ALA A 636 3.31 0.48 19.59
C ALA A 636 3.36 2.02 19.65
N PHE A 637 2.19 2.67 19.80
CA PHE A 637 2.08 4.10 20.08
C PHE A 637 2.82 4.54 21.36
N ASN A 638 2.77 3.77 22.46
CA ASN A 638 3.50 4.09 23.69
C ASN A 638 5.01 4.10 23.46
N LYS A 639 5.52 3.15 22.68
CA LYS A 639 6.95 3.06 22.34
C LYS A 639 7.40 4.14 21.35
N TYR A 640 6.53 4.54 20.42
CA TYR A 640 6.79 5.66 19.51
C TYR A 640 6.80 7.01 20.24
N SER A 641 5.72 7.32 20.97
CA SER A 641 5.52 8.63 21.61
C SER A 641 6.32 8.83 22.90
N GLY A 642 6.73 7.74 23.56
CA GLY A 642 7.26 7.76 24.93
C GLY A 642 6.21 8.11 26.00
N PHE A 643 4.93 8.26 25.64
CA PHE A 643 3.86 8.57 26.58
C PHE A 643 3.46 7.31 27.38
N PRO A 644 3.41 7.36 28.72
CA PRO A 644 3.17 6.17 29.55
C PRO A 644 1.67 5.83 29.76
N GLY A 645 0.75 6.74 29.44
CA GLY A 645 -0.69 6.52 29.53
C GLY A 645 -1.29 5.95 28.25
N THR A 646 -2.62 5.86 28.20
CA THR A 646 -3.40 5.46 27.03
C THR A 646 -3.41 6.55 25.94
N LEU A 647 -3.82 6.18 24.71
CA LEU A 647 -4.00 7.14 23.62
C LEU A 647 -5.08 8.20 23.93
N PHE A 648 -6.13 7.84 24.66
CA PHE A 648 -7.17 8.79 25.08
C PHE A 648 -6.60 9.82 26.06
N GLU A 649 -5.87 9.41 27.10
CA GLU A 649 -5.22 10.33 28.04
C GLU A 649 -4.21 11.26 27.34
N TYR A 650 -3.55 10.80 26.26
CA TYR A 650 -2.72 11.64 25.42
C TYR A 650 -3.55 12.71 24.69
N PHE A 651 -4.61 12.29 23.99
CA PHE A 651 -5.52 13.17 23.23
C PHE A 651 -6.32 14.15 24.10
N GLU A 652 -6.61 13.81 25.36
CA GLU A 652 -7.29 14.67 26.34
C GLU A 652 -6.36 15.69 27.01
N GLY A 653 -5.08 15.74 26.59
CA GLY A 653 -4.13 16.77 27.02
C GLY A 653 -3.07 16.31 28.02
N GLY A 654 -2.83 15.00 28.14
CA GLY A 654 -1.69 14.42 28.87
C GLY A 654 -0.33 14.95 28.40
N THR A 655 -0.24 15.48 27.16
CA THR A 655 0.78 16.45 26.75
C THR A 655 0.17 17.58 25.90
N PRO A 656 0.85 18.74 25.75
CA PRO A 656 0.38 19.82 24.87
C PRO A 656 0.27 19.41 23.40
N GLU A 657 1.20 18.57 22.91
CA GLU A 657 1.09 17.98 21.57
C GLU A 657 -0.12 17.04 21.51
N GLY A 658 -0.31 16.20 22.52
CA GLY A 658 -1.44 15.28 22.60
C GLY A 658 -2.80 15.97 22.46
N ALA A 659 -2.99 17.13 23.09
CA ALA A 659 -4.19 17.95 22.90
C ALA A 659 -4.38 18.42 21.43
N GLU A 660 -3.31 18.80 20.72
CA GLU A 660 -3.37 19.16 19.30
C GLU A 660 -3.70 17.94 18.42
N ARG A 661 -3.03 16.81 18.66
CA ARG A 661 -3.28 15.54 17.97
C ARG A 661 -4.72 15.05 18.20
N GLY A 662 -5.24 15.17 19.42
CA GLY A 662 -6.60 14.82 19.80
C GLY A 662 -7.66 15.71 19.16
N ALA A 663 -7.42 17.03 19.11
CA ALA A 663 -8.29 17.97 18.39
C ALA A 663 -8.35 17.63 16.88
N ARG A 664 -7.21 17.26 16.28
CA ARG A 664 -7.14 16.81 14.87
C ARG A 664 -7.82 15.45 14.67
N PHE A 665 -7.62 14.49 15.57
CA PHE A 665 -8.29 13.18 15.55
C PHE A 665 -9.81 13.33 15.58
N GLY A 666 -10.34 14.21 16.43
CA GLY A 666 -11.77 14.55 16.48
C GLY A 666 -12.36 15.06 15.16
N ILE A 667 -11.57 15.77 14.34
CA ILE A 667 -11.95 16.16 12.96
C ILE A 667 -11.78 14.97 12.00
N GLY A 668 -10.71 14.18 12.16
CA GLY A 668 -10.45 12.98 11.35
C GLY A 668 -11.57 11.94 11.44
N LEU A 669 -12.18 11.77 12.61
CA LEU A 669 -13.35 10.90 12.82
C LEU A 669 -14.56 11.27 11.93
N MET A 670 -14.72 12.55 11.55
CA MET A 670 -15.77 12.95 10.59
C MET A 670 -15.47 12.44 9.17
N GLY A 671 -14.19 12.43 8.78
CA GLY A 671 -13.75 11.87 7.50
C GLY A 671 -13.84 10.34 7.50
N TRP A 672 -13.56 9.71 8.65
CA TRP A 672 -13.73 8.28 8.82
C TRP A 672 -15.21 7.90 8.65
N ALA A 673 -16.13 8.60 9.33
CA ALA A 673 -17.57 8.36 9.24
C ALA A 673 -18.13 8.46 7.80
N GLU A 674 -17.64 9.39 6.97
CA GLU A 674 -17.99 9.45 5.54
C GLU A 674 -17.41 8.26 4.76
N ALA A 675 -16.18 7.82 5.08
CA ALA A 675 -15.48 6.72 4.41
C ALA A 675 -15.96 5.32 4.81
N SER A 676 -16.60 5.16 5.97
CA SER A 676 -17.18 3.90 6.44
C SER A 676 -18.69 3.77 6.19
N ASP A 677 -19.31 4.73 5.48
CA ASP A 677 -20.77 4.86 5.37
C ASP A 677 -21.47 4.83 6.76
N SER A 678 -20.91 5.49 7.79
CA SER A 678 -21.36 5.28 9.18
C SER A 678 -22.82 5.68 9.47
N ASP A 679 -23.41 6.54 8.62
CA ASP A 679 -24.82 6.94 8.67
C ASP A 679 -25.76 5.85 8.08
N ALA A 680 -25.23 4.74 7.56
CA ALA A 680 -26.02 3.63 7.02
C ALA A 680 -26.93 3.00 8.09
N VAL A 681 -26.61 3.15 9.38
CA VAL A 681 -27.52 2.73 10.46
C VAL A 681 -28.71 3.70 10.61
N VAL A 682 -28.54 5.03 10.48
CA VAL A 682 -29.68 5.99 10.37
C VAL A 682 -30.53 5.67 9.14
N GLU A 683 -29.86 5.42 8.02
CA GLU A 683 -30.49 5.43 6.71
C GLU A 683 -31.15 4.12 6.31
N GLN A 684 -30.46 2.99 6.52
CA GLN A 684 -30.82 1.68 5.97
C GLN A 684 -31.29 0.66 7.01
N PHE A 685 -31.00 0.85 8.30
CA PHE A 685 -31.40 -0.10 9.35
C PHE A 685 -32.93 -0.08 9.56
N PRO A 686 -33.64 -1.21 9.39
CA PRO A 686 -35.10 -1.21 9.34
C PRO A 686 -35.75 -1.02 10.71
N LEU A 687 -35.09 -1.44 11.80
CA LEU A 687 -35.66 -1.46 13.15
C LEU A 687 -36.25 -0.11 13.58
N TRP A 688 -35.61 1.01 13.21
CA TRP A 688 -36.08 2.36 13.59
C TRP A 688 -37.51 2.67 13.12
N LYS A 689 -37.97 2.00 12.05
CA LYS A 689 -39.34 2.11 11.51
C LYS A 689 -40.33 1.12 12.15
N GLU A 690 -39.80 0.08 12.81
CA GLU A 690 -40.57 -0.98 13.48
C GLU A 690 -40.79 -0.70 14.97
N LEU A 691 -40.03 0.24 15.56
CA LEU A 691 -40.16 0.62 16.96
C LEU A 691 -41.48 1.37 17.24
N PRO A 692 -42.20 1.04 18.32
CA PRO A 692 -43.38 1.80 18.77
C PRO A 692 -43.11 3.29 19.01
N HIS A 693 -44.16 4.10 18.85
CA HIS A 693 -44.09 5.53 19.14
C HIS A 693 -43.72 5.79 20.60
N GLY A 694 -42.65 6.54 20.83
CA GLY A 694 -42.13 6.88 22.15
C GLY A 694 -41.13 5.86 22.72
N SER A 695 -40.72 4.86 21.92
CA SER A 695 -39.62 3.94 22.29
C SER A 695 -38.33 4.69 22.59
N SER A 696 -37.57 4.12 23.53
CA SER A 696 -36.37 4.69 24.12
C SER A 696 -35.09 4.04 23.60
N LEU A 697 -34.19 4.87 23.06
CA LEU A 697 -32.87 4.51 22.59
C LEU A 697 -31.80 5.13 23.50
N CYS A 698 -30.94 4.30 24.07
CA CYS A 698 -29.81 4.71 24.90
C CYS A 698 -28.50 4.44 24.15
N ASP A 699 -27.81 5.51 23.75
CA ASP A 699 -26.50 5.48 23.10
C ASP A 699 -25.41 5.60 24.18
N ILE A 700 -24.53 4.60 24.27
CA ILE A 700 -23.52 4.47 25.33
C ILE A 700 -22.14 4.55 24.67
N GLY A 701 -21.28 5.46 25.12
CA GLY A 701 -20.04 5.76 24.41
C GLY A 701 -20.27 6.56 23.11
N GLY A 702 -21.43 7.23 23.01
CA GLY A 702 -21.84 7.94 21.79
C GLY A 702 -21.08 9.24 21.52
N GLY A 703 -20.09 9.61 22.34
CA GLY A 703 -19.31 10.83 22.23
C GLY A 703 -20.18 12.08 22.38
N VAL A 704 -20.51 12.71 21.25
CA VAL A 704 -21.42 13.88 21.20
C VAL A 704 -22.80 13.55 20.61
N GLY A 705 -23.08 12.27 20.34
CA GLY A 705 -24.37 11.79 19.86
C GLY A 705 -24.69 12.15 18.40
N VAL A 706 -23.69 12.15 17.51
CA VAL A 706 -23.90 12.45 16.07
C VAL A 706 -24.92 11.49 15.44
N GLU A 707 -24.83 10.20 15.80
CA GLU A 707 -25.79 9.16 15.43
C GLU A 707 -27.22 9.52 15.89
N LEU A 708 -27.36 9.82 17.18
CA LEU A 708 -28.62 10.27 17.77
C LEU A 708 -29.16 11.56 17.10
N MET A 709 -28.33 12.46 16.57
CA MET A 709 -28.80 13.63 15.82
C MET A 709 -29.45 13.24 14.47
N GLY A 710 -28.88 12.27 13.77
CA GLY A 710 -29.47 11.71 12.54
C GLY A 710 -30.83 11.05 12.83
N LEU A 711 -30.87 10.21 13.86
CA LEU A 711 -32.11 9.57 14.33
C LEU A 711 -33.14 10.60 14.84
N ALA A 712 -32.72 11.64 15.56
CA ALA A 712 -33.61 12.70 16.06
C ALA A 712 -34.33 13.48 14.96
N LYS A 713 -33.67 13.67 13.81
CA LYS A 713 -34.21 14.35 12.62
C LYS A 713 -35.13 13.44 11.81
N LYS A 714 -34.77 12.16 11.66
CA LYS A 714 -35.47 11.22 10.79
C LYS A 714 -36.63 10.48 11.46
N TYR A 715 -36.51 10.20 12.75
CA TYR A 715 -37.47 9.43 13.54
C TYR A 715 -37.92 10.24 14.77
N PRO A 716 -38.73 11.31 14.59
CA PRO A 716 -39.16 12.18 15.68
C PRO A 716 -40.03 11.50 16.74
N THR A 717 -40.44 10.25 16.50
CA THR A 717 -41.17 9.38 17.43
C THR A 717 -40.29 8.75 18.51
N LEU A 718 -38.95 8.78 18.36
CA LEU A 718 -38.02 8.19 19.32
C LEU A 718 -37.71 9.14 20.49
N LYS A 719 -37.50 8.55 21.67
CA LYS A 719 -36.87 9.18 22.83
C LYS A 719 -35.42 8.72 22.90
N LEU A 720 -34.51 9.66 23.09
CA LEU A 720 -33.08 9.47 22.94
C LEU A 720 -32.38 9.80 24.26
N ILE A 721 -31.39 9.01 24.62
CA ILE A 721 -30.54 9.20 25.80
C ILE A 721 -29.09 9.08 25.32
N LEU A 722 -28.32 10.15 25.41
CA LEU A 722 -26.87 10.11 25.19
C LEU A 722 -26.18 9.89 26.54
N GLN A 723 -25.33 8.86 26.62
CA GLN A 723 -24.50 8.55 27.77
C GLN A 723 -23.01 8.54 27.39
N GLU A 724 -22.25 9.41 28.03
CA GLU A 724 -20.82 9.59 27.82
C GLU A 724 -20.16 10.21 29.09
N LEU A 725 -18.83 10.25 29.14
CA LEU A 725 -18.08 10.98 30.17
C LEU A 725 -18.56 12.44 30.36
N PRO A 726 -18.48 13.00 31.59
CA PRO A 726 -19.12 14.27 31.94
C PRO A 726 -18.80 15.46 31.03
N ASP A 727 -17.53 15.63 30.65
CA ASP A 727 -17.12 16.79 29.84
C ASP A 727 -17.53 16.67 28.37
N ARG A 728 -17.66 15.45 27.85
CA ARG A 728 -18.25 15.21 26.53
C ARG A 728 -19.75 15.47 26.54
N ILE A 729 -20.45 15.06 27.60
CA ILE A 729 -21.86 15.40 27.81
C ILE A 729 -22.06 16.92 27.91
N ASN A 730 -21.18 17.64 28.63
CA ASN A 730 -21.19 19.10 28.69
C ASN A 730 -21.04 19.72 27.29
N GLN A 731 -20.05 19.29 26.49
CA GLN A 731 -19.86 19.76 25.12
C GLN A 731 -21.07 19.44 24.22
N ALA A 732 -21.58 18.21 24.27
CA ALA A 732 -22.73 17.79 23.45
C ALA A 732 -23.96 18.67 23.74
N LYS A 733 -24.30 18.82 25.02
CA LYS A 733 -25.49 19.53 25.52
C LYS A 733 -25.42 21.04 25.31
N ASN A 734 -24.25 21.65 25.49
CA ASN A 734 -24.10 23.11 25.48
C ASN A 734 -23.65 23.65 24.11
N ASP A 735 -22.71 22.96 23.43
CA ASP A 735 -22.05 23.51 22.25
C ASP A 735 -22.56 22.96 20.93
N ILE A 736 -23.09 21.73 20.88
CA ILE A 736 -23.36 21.03 19.60
C ILE A 736 -24.85 20.84 19.35
N TRP A 737 -25.56 20.14 20.23
CA TRP A 737 -26.99 19.86 20.05
C TRP A 737 -27.86 21.12 19.90
N PRO A 738 -27.65 22.23 20.64
CA PRO A 738 -28.41 23.47 20.45
C PRO A 738 -28.24 24.12 19.07
N LYS A 739 -27.18 23.76 18.32
CA LYS A 739 -26.91 24.25 16.96
C LYS A 739 -27.37 23.25 15.89
N GLN A 740 -27.44 21.96 16.22
CA GLN A 740 -27.64 20.87 15.25
C GLN A 740 -29.03 20.20 15.31
N CYS A 741 -29.67 20.16 16.48
CA CYS A 741 -30.99 19.55 16.74
C CYS A 741 -31.77 20.32 17.84
N PRO A 742 -31.98 21.65 17.72
CA PRO A 742 -32.64 22.43 18.77
C PRO A 742 -34.08 21.96 19.06
N GLU A 743 -34.79 21.42 18.07
CA GLU A 743 -36.15 20.90 18.19
C GLU A 743 -36.21 19.72 19.17
N ALA A 744 -35.26 18.78 19.07
CA ALA A 744 -35.21 17.61 19.94
C ALA A 744 -34.97 17.98 21.42
N ILE A 745 -34.27 19.09 21.68
CA ILE A 745 -34.12 19.66 23.03
C ILE A 745 -35.44 20.29 23.48
N ALA A 746 -36.03 21.16 22.65
CA ALA A 746 -37.25 21.90 22.98
C ALA A 746 -38.47 20.97 23.21
N GLU A 747 -38.53 19.85 22.51
CA GLU A 747 -39.55 18.80 22.64
C GLU A 747 -39.25 17.81 23.77
N GLY A 748 -38.11 17.93 24.46
CA GLY A 748 -37.70 17.02 25.53
C GLY A 748 -37.42 15.59 25.07
N ARG A 749 -37.05 15.40 23.80
CA ARG A 749 -36.78 14.08 23.19
C ARG A 749 -35.38 13.56 23.46
N ILE A 750 -34.39 14.42 23.73
CA ILE A 750 -33.02 14.04 24.08
C ILE A 750 -32.74 14.25 25.58
N GLN A 751 -32.15 13.24 26.22
CA GLN A 751 -31.57 13.29 27.56
C GLN A 751 -30.05 13.17 27.47
N PHE A 752 -29.35 13.79 28.42
CA PHE A 752 -27.88 13.92 28.45
C PHE A 752 -27.39 13.47 29.83
N GLU A 753 -27.07 12.19 29.95
CA GLU A 753 -26.88 11.51 31.24
C GLU A 753 -25.44 11.02 31.39
N PRO A 754 -24.59 11.71 32.17
CA PRO A 754 -23.17 11.39 32.27
C PRO A 754 -22.94 9.99 32.86
N ILE A 755 -22.00 9.25 32.26
CA ILE A 755 -21.64 7.90 32.70
C ILE A 755 -20.12 7.70 32.66
N ASP A 756 -19.62 6.88 33.58
CA ASP A 756 -18.45 6.02 33.34
C ASP A 756 -18.97 4.57 33.30
N PHE A 757 -19.03 3.97 32.11
CA PHE A 757 -19.55 2.62 31.91
C PHE A 757 -18.68 1.50 32.50
N PHE A 758 -17.49 1.83 33.03
CA PHE A 758 -16.66 0.91 33.80
C PHE A 758 -16.96 0.89 35.30
N VAL A 759 -17.72 1.86 35.84
CA VAL A 759 -18.10 1.89 37.27
C VAL A 759 -19.62 2.00 37.50
N GLN A 760 -20.36 2.50 36.52
CA GLN A 760 -21.82 2.64 36.53
C GLN A 760 -22.48 1.68 35.54
N SER A 761 -23.79 1.45 35.68
CA SER A 761 -24.60 0.78 34.67
C SER A 761 -25.45 1.81 33.91
N PRO A 762 -25.77 1.59 32.63
CA PRO A 762 -26.59 2.52 31.84
C PRO A 762 -27.99 2.77 32.39
N VAL A 763 -28.68 3.78 31.85
CA VAL A 763 -30.09 4.08 32.16
C VAL A 763 -30.96 2.84 31.97
N SER A 764 -31.85 2.57 32.92
CA SER A 764 -32.54 1.28 33.00
C SER A 764 -33.81 1.17 32.17
N LYS A 765 -34.04 -0.03 31.63
CA LYS A 765 -35.26 -0.46 30.91
C LYS A 765 -35.53 0.29 29.61
N CYS A 766 -34.48 0.71 28.91
CA CYS A 766 -34.62 1.25 27.55
C CYS A 766 -35.03 0.15 26.56
N ASP A 767 -35.79 0.51 25.53
CA ASP A 767 -36.24 -0.43 24.50
C ASP A 767 -35.06 -0.90 23.63
N VAL A 768 -34.13 0.01 23.34
CA VAL A 768 -32.89 -0.25 22.60
C VAL A 768 -31.71 0.38 23.34
N TYR A 769 -30.62 -0.38 23.45
CA TYR A 769 -29.29 0.10 23.79
C TYR A 769 -28.41 0.03 22.55
N LEU A 770 -27.55 1.03 22.35
CA LEU A 770 -26.57 1.10 21.28
C LEU A 770 -25.16 1.24 21.87
N LEU A 771 -24.25 0.44 21.35
CA LEU A 771 -22.80 0.61 21.42
C LEU A 771 -22.32 0.71 19.96
N LYS A 772 -21.75 1.83 19.55
CA LYS A 772 -21.28 2.07 18.18
C LYS A 772 -19.81 2.46 18.22
N HIS A 773 -18.92 1.61 17.69
CA HIS A 773 -17.47 1.83 17.75
C HIS A 773 -17.02 2.05 19.21
N VAL A 774 -17.30 1.07 20.07
CA VAL A 774 -16.95 1.12 21.50
C VAL A 774 -16.23 -0.15 21.91
N LEU A 775 -16.72 -1.34 21.54
CA LEU A 775 -16.10 -2.58 21.96
C LEU A 775 -14.76 -2.82 21.24
N HIS A 776 -14.56 -2.24 20.05
CA HIS A 776 -13.28 -2.34 19.35
C HIS A 776 -12.12 -1.60 20.04
N ASP A 777 -12.38 -0.58 20.88
CA ASP A 777 -11.35 0.10 21.69
C ASP A 777 -10.78 -0.77 22.81
N TRP A 778 -11.55 -1.76 23.28
CA TRP A 778 -11.29 -2.43 24.56
C TRP A 778 -10.94 -3.92 24.45
N PRO A 779 -10.03 -4.44 25.30
CA PRO A 779 -9.83 -5.88 25.45
C PRO A 779 -11.07 -6.61 25.96
N ASP A 780 -11.03 -7.94 25.92
CA ASP A 780 -12.23 -8.76 26.13
C ASP A 780 -12.81 -8.70 27.56
N ALA A 781 -11.97 -8.49 28.58
CA ALA A 781 -12.44 -8.39 29.96
C ALA A 781 -13.26 -7.10 30.17
N GLU A 782 -12.77 -6.00 29.61
CA GLU A 782 -13.41 -4.69 29.57
C GLU A 782 -14.71 -4.76 28.72
N CYS A 783 -14.68 -5.42 27.57
CA CYS A 783 -15.90 -5.67 26.76
C CYS A 783 -16.96 -6.46 27.54
N ILE A 784 -16.59 -7.56 28.20
CA ILE A 784 -17.52 -8.36 29.04
C ILE A 784 -18.07 -7.50 30.18
N LYS A 785 -17.24 -6.62 30.78
CA LYS A 785 -17.64 -5.69 31.85
C LYS A 785 -18.68 -4.68 31.36
N ILE A 786 -18.47 -4.05 30.20
CA ILE A 786 -19.43 -3.13 29.54
C ILE A 786 -20.75 -3.84 29.22
N LEU A 787 -20.68 -4.97 28.51
CA LEU A 787 -21.85 -5.79 28.15
C LEU A 787 -22.63 -6.26 29.38
N THR A 788 -21.94 -6.64 30.46
CA THR A 788 -22.53 -7.00 31.75
C THR A 788 -23.21 -5.80 32.42
N GLY A 789 -22.69 -4.59 32.24
CA GLY A 789 -23.32 -3.33 32.63
C GLY A 789 -24.69 -3.14 31.97
N VAL A 790 -24.75 -3.26 30.64
CA VAL A 790 -26.01 -3.21 29.87
C VAL A 790 -26.98 -4.33 30.30
N ARG A 791 -26.47 -5.57 30.37
CA ARG A 791 -27.27 -6.77 30.70
C ARG A 791 -27.93 -6.72 32.09
N LYS A 792 -27.41 -5.92 33.03
CA LYS A 792 -28.06 -5.69 34.35
C LYS A 792 -29.33 -4.84 34.26
N VAL A 793 -29.43 -3.97 33.24
CA VAL A 793 -30.43 -2.89 33.20
C VAL A 793 -31.46 -3.05 32.06
N MET A 794 -31.22 -3.94 31.11
CA MET A 794 -32.19 -4.39 30.11
C MET A 794 -33.48 -4.95 30.72
N ALA A 795 -34.61 -4.67 30.07
CA ALA A 795 -35.88 -5.36 30.29
C ALA A 795 -35.98 -6.62 29.39
N PRO A 796 -36.92 -7.55 29.65
CA PRO A 796 -37.14 -8.73 28.79
C PRO A 796 -37.42 -8.43 27.32
N THR A 797 -37.94 -7.24 27.02
CA THR A 797 -38.23 -6.77 25.65
C THR A 797 -37.09 -5.98 25.00
N SER A 798 -36.06 -5.58 25.76
CA SER A 798 -34.97 -4.74 25.27
C SER A 798 -34.14 -5.42 24.18
N ARG A 799 -33.52 -4.60 23.32
CA ARG A 799 -32.46 -4.99 22.39
C ARG A 799 -31.16 -4.32 22.82
N LEU A 800 -30.03 -5.01 22.67
CA LEU A 800 -28.72 -4.36 22.58
C LEU A 800 -28.23 -4.49 21.13
N LEU A 801 -27.79 -3.38 20.57
CA LEU A 801 -27.18 -3.27 19.25
C LEU A 801 -25.70 -2.91 19.42
N VAL A 802 -24.83 -3.72 18.84
CA VAL A 802 -23.38 -3.49 18.81
C VAL A 802 -22.99 -3.24 17.35
N GLN A 803 -22.71 -1.99 16.98
CA GLN A 803 -22.29 -1.60 15.64
C GLN A 803 -20.76 -1.44 15.59
N GLU A 804 -20.10 -2.36 14.90
CA GLU A 804 -18.63 -2.48 14.85
C GLU A 804 -18.17 -2.96 13.46
N ASN A 805 -16.85 -2.99 13.19
CA ASN A 805 -16.33 -3.52 11.92
C ASN A 805 -16.21 -5.05 12.01
N ILE A 806 -17.22 -5.76 11.53
CA ILE A 806 -17.24 -7.22 11.62
C ILE A 806 -16.28 -7.84 10.60
N LEU A 807 -15.21 -8.46 11.08
CA LEU A 807 -14.24 -9.18 10.24
C LEU A 807 -14.84 -10.48 9.68
N GLN A 808 -14.55 -10.73 8.41
CA GLN A 808 -14.93 -11.98 7.72
C GLN A 808 -13.73 -12.96 7.67
N SER A 809 -13.95 -14.15 7.11
CA SER A 809 -12.90 -15.15 6.91
C SER A 809 -12.45 -15.19 5.46
N ALA A 810 -11.17 -15.46 5.21
CA ALA A 810 -10.69 -15.73 3.86
C ALA A 810 -10.95 -17.19 3.43
N ASN A 811 -11.27 -18.09 4.36
CA ASN A 811 -11.70 -19.46 4.04
C ASN A 811 -13.16 -19.49 3.55
N ARG A 812 -13.44 -20.20 2.45
CA ARG A 812 -14.80 -20.39 1.93
C ARG A 812 -15.52 -21.51 2.69
N VAL A 813 -16.83 -21.37 2.89
CA VAL A 813 -17.68 -22.37 3.55
C VAL A 813 -18.93 -22.68 2.72
N PRO A 814 -19.59 -23.84 2.92
CA PRO A 814 -20.89 -24.13 2.29
C PRO A 814 -21.91 -23.02 2.58
N GLN A 815 -22.72 -22.66 1.59
CA GLN A 815 -23.62 -21.50 1.72
C GLN A 815 -24.72 -21.66 2.80
N ALA A 816 -24.97 -22.89 3.27
CA ALA A 816 -25.84 -23.17 4.42
C ALA A 816 -25.17 -22.87 5.79
N GLU A 817 -23.84 -22.79 5.84
CA GLU A 817 -23.03 -22.49 7.03
C GLU A 817 -22.54 -21.03 7.04
N ALA A 818 -22.64 -20.35 5.89
CA ALA A 818 -22.17 -18.99 5.70
C ALA A 818 -22.97 -17.97 6.54
N LYS A 819 -22.28 -17.34 7.49
CA LYS A 819 -22.83 -16.27 8.37
C LYS A 819 -22.96 -14.90 7.67
N TYR A 820 -22.50 -14.81 6.42
CA TYR A 820 -22.46 -13.60 5.59
C TYR A 820 -22.75 -13.96 4.12
N GLU A 821 -23.00 -12.96 3.29
CA GLU A 821 -22.90 -13.11 1.83
C GLU A 821 -21.42 -13.29 1.46
N GLN A 822 -21.09 -14.40 0.80
CA GLN A 822 -19.74 -14.68 0.31
C GLN A 822 -19.59 -14.13 -1.12
N ALA A 823 -18.44 -13.55 -1.44
CA ALA A 823 -18.12 -13.13 -2.79
C ALA A 823 -18.25 -14.30 -3.81
N PRO A 824 -18.59 -14.03 -5.08
CA PRO A 824 -18.63 -15.06 -6.12
C PRO A 824 -17.25 -15.66 -6.39
N GLU A 825 -17.20 -16.94 -6.73
CA GLU A 825 -15.96 -17.60 -7.15
C GLU A 825 -15.49 -17.04 -8.51
N PRO A 826 -14.16 -16.95 -8.76
CA PRO A 826 -13.06 -17.48 -7.95
C PRO A 826 -12.49 -16.49 -6.91
N LEU A 827 -13.24 -15.48 -6.47
CA LEU A 827 -12.76 -14.53 -5.45
C LEU A 827 -12.60 -15.20 -4.07
N LEU A 828 -11.73 -14.61 -3.23
CA LEU A 828 -11.81 -14.85 -1.79
C LEU A 828 -13.22 -14.49 -1.28
N PRO A 829 -13.85 -15.30 -0.41
CA PRO A 829 -15.23 -15.11 0.04
C PRO A 829 -15.45 -13.79 0.78
N ASN A 830 -14.40 -13.21 1.38
CA ASN A 830 -14.41 -11.88 2.00
C ASN A 830 -14.17 -10.71 1.01
N TYR A 831 -14.31 -10.94 -0.30
CA TYR A 831 -14.02 -10.00 -1.39
C TYR A 831 -12.54 -9.53 -1.49
N GLY A 832 -11.63 -10.11 -0.69
CA GLY A 832 -10.21 -9.80 -0.68
C GLY A 832 -9.95 -8.29 -0.54
N THR A 833 -9.27 -7.70 -1.53
CA THR A 833 -8.91 -6.28 -1.50
C THR A 833 -10.12 -5.33 -1.44
N GLY A 834 -11.32 -5.75 -1.89
CA GLY A 834 -12.54 -4.94 -1.79
C GLY A 834 -13.03 -4.65 -0.36
N ARG A 835 -12.56 -5.41 0.65
CA ARG A 835 -12.84 -5.16 2.08
C ARG A 835 -11.59 -4.85 2.91
N ILE A 836 -10.47 -4.49 2.27
CA ILE A 836 -9.17 -4.36 2.96
C ILE A 836 -9.16 -3.38 4.15
N ARG A 837 -9.99 -2.32 4.10
CA ARG A 837 -10.13 -1.33 5.19
C ARG A 837 -10.33 -1.95 6.56
N GLN A 838 -11.21 -2.94 6.67
CA GLN A 838 -11.54 -3.56 7.96
C GLN A 838 -10.32 -4.26 8.59
N TYR A 839 -9.46 -4.88 7.76
CA TYR A 839 -8.26 -5.58 8.20
C TYR A 839 -7.10 -4.60 8.45
N GLY A 840 -7.00 -3.51 7.68
CA GLY A 840 -6.07 -2.42 7.95
C GLY A 840 -6.37 -1.75 9.29
N LEU A 841 -7.65 -1.44 9.54
CA LEU A 841 -8.14 -0.92 10.82
C LEU A 841 -7.88 -1.89 11.97
N ASP A 842 -8.07 -3.20 11.77
CA ASP A 842 -7.70 -4.18 12.80
C ASP A 842 -6.24 -4.03 13.24
N ILE A 843 -5.29 -3.84 12.31
CA ILE A 843 -3.89 -3.61 12.67
C ILE A 843 -3.67 -2.23 13.30
N ASP A 844 -4.41 -1.19 12.90
CA ASP A 844 -4.40 0.12 13.57
C ASP A 844 -4.84 -0.01 15.04
N MET A 845 -5.91 -0.77 15.33
CA MET A 845 -6.37 -1.07 16.70
C MET A 845 -5.33 -1.87 17.51
N LEU A 846 -4.53 -2.74 16.87
CA LEU A 846 -3.38 -3.40 17.51
C LEU A 846 -2.26 -2.41 17.84
N VAL A 847 -1.92 -1.54 16.88
CA VAL A 847 -0.80 -0.60 16.93
C VAL A 847 -1.03 0.53 17.94
N MET A 848 -2.25 1.09 17.95
CA MET A 848 -2.62 2.30 18.67
C MET A 848 -3.31 2.04 20.02
N PHE A 849 -4.12 0.98 20.13
CA PHE A 849 -4.91 0.66 21.32
C PHE A 849 -4.54 -0.68 21.97
N ASN A 850 -3.80 -1.55 21.27
CA ASN A 850 -3.55 -2.95 21.66
C ASN A 850 -4.85 -3.79 21.83
N SER A 851 -5.93 -3.31 21.20
CA SER A 851 -7.26 -3.94 21.13
C SER A 851 -7.47 -4.58 19.75
N GLU A 852 -8.70 -4.97 19.37
CA GLU A 852 -9.01 -5.70 18.14
C GLU A 852 -10.38 -5.40 17.50
N GLU A 853 -10.39 -5.42 16.15
CA GLU A 853 -11.59 -5.64 15.36
C GLU A 853 -11.89 -7.14 15.29
N ARG A 854 -13.18 -7.51 15.21
CA ARG A 854 -13.61 -8.85 15.63
C ARG A 854 -14.48 -9.59 14.62
N ARG A 855 -14.30 -10.91 14.58
CA ARG A 855 -15.21 -11.84 13.90
C ARG A 855 -16.50 -11.98 14.70
N LEU A 856 -17.63 -12.27 14.03
CA LEU A 856 -18.91 -12.52 14.70
C LEU A 856 -18.83 -13.64 15.76
N SER A 857 -17.97 -14.66 15.59
CA SER A 857 -17.69 -15.68 16.61
C SER A 857 -17.30 -15.05 17.95
N ARG A 858 -16.33 -14.11 17.94
CA ARG A 858 -15.87 -13.43 19.16
C ARG A 858 -16.94 -12.55 19.78
N PHE A 859 -17.72 -11.80 18.99
CA PHE A 859 -18.84 -11.03 19.53
C PHE A 859 -19.88 -11.91 20.23
N ILE A 860 -20.24 -13.06 19.64
CA ILE A 860 -21.16 -14.02 20.25
C ILE A 860 -20.59 -14.56 21.58
N GLU A 861 -19.29 -14.87 21.63
CA GLU A 861 -18.61 -15.31 22.86
C GLU A 861 -18.62 -14.25 23.96
N LEU A 862 -18.34 -12.97 23.63
CA LEU A 862 -18.39 -11.85 24.56
C LEU A 862 -19.81 -11.62 25.11
N GLY A 863 -20.82 -11.68 24.24
CA GLY A 863 -22.23 -11.59 24.64
C GLY A 863 -22.65 -12.74 25.57
N ASN A 864 -22.34 -13.98 25.19
CA ASN A 864 -22.63 -15.17 26.00
C ASN A 864 -21.96 -15.08 27.38
N ALA A 865 -20.70 -14.63 27.45
CA ALA A 865 -19.98 -14.43 28.71
C ALA A 865 -20.59 -13.33 29.61
N ALA A 866 -21.23 -12.31 29.01
CA ALA A 866 -22.00 -11.29 29.72
C ALA A 866 -23.43 -11.72 30.08
N GLY A 867 -23.86 -12.94 29.73
CA GLY A 867 -25.23 -13.43 29.97
C GLY A 867 -26.26 -12.85 29.00
N LEU A 868 -25.85 -12.53 27.78
CA LEU A 868 -26.67 -12.13 26.64
C LEU A 868 -26.71 -13.25 25.60
N ARG A 869 -27.83 -13.38 24.89
CA ARG A 869 -27.98 -14.32 23.76
C ARG A 869 -27.93 -13.55 22.45
N PHE A 870 -27.12 -14.02 21.50
CA PHE A 870 -27.14 -13.53 20.12
C PHE A 870 -28.49 -13.79 19.45
N GLU A 871 -29.01 -12.79 18.75
CA GLU A 871 -30.27 -12.85 18.00
C GLU A 871 -29.99 -12.84 16.49
N LYS A 872 -29.23 -11.85 16.01
CA LYS A 872 -29.05 -11.61 14.58
C LYS A 872 -27.83 -10.73 14.28
N LEU A 873 -27.18 -10.95 13.14
CA LEU A 873 -26.30 -9.96 12.50
C LEU A 873 -27.08 -9.21 11.42
N TRP A 874 -26.91 -7.89 11.37
CA TRP A 874 -27.40 -7.04 10.29
C TRP A 874 -26.19 -6.43 9.56
N ASP A 875 -26.05 -6.68 8.27
CA ASP A 875 -24.94 -6.22 7.44
C ASP A 875 -25.24 -4.84 6.83
N LEU A 876 -24.38 -3.84 7.11
CA LEU A 876 -24.43 -2.48 6.55
C LEU A 876 -23.27 -2.22 5.57
N GLY A 877 -22.60 -3.28 5.09
CA GLY A 877 -21.53 -3.23 4.12
C GLY A 877 -20.15 -3.11 4.76
N GLU A 878 -19.78 -1.94 5.32
CA GLU A 878 -18.47 -1.78 6.01
C GLU A 878 -18.57 -2.14 7.50
N THR A 879 -19.61 -1.65 8.18
CA THR A 879 -19.95 -2.02 9.57
C THR A 879 -21.08 -3.05 9.58
N GLY A 880 -21.25 -3.75 10.71
CA GLY A 880 -22.38 -4.63 10.96
C GLY A 880 -22.93 -4.42 12.36
N VAL A 881 -24.25 -4.59 12.53
CA VAL A 881 -24.93 -4.48 13.82
C VAL A 881 -25.22 -5.89 14.35
N VAL A 882 -24.55 -6.25 15.44
CA VAL A 882 -24.80 -7.48 16.19
C VAL A 882 -25.92 -7.22 17.20
N GLU A 883 -27.06 -7.89 17.02
CA GLU A 883 -28.21 -7.79 17.93
C GLU A 883 -28.15 -8.86 19.02
N PHE A 884 -28.27 -8.41 20.27
CA PHE A 884 -28.31 -9.24 21.47
C PHE A 884 -29.61 -9.03 22.25
N ARG A 885 -30.04 -10.12 22.90
CA ARG A 885 -31.16 -10.19 23.84
C ARG A 885 -30.68 -10.69 25.21
N LEU A 886 -31.53 -10.59 26.22
CA LEU A 886 -31.34 -11.39 27.43
C LEU A 886 -31.42 -12.89 27.08
N ALA A 887 -30.58 -13.70 27.74
CA ALA A 887 -30.53 -15.15 27.59
C ALA A 887 -31.63 -15.87 28.39
#